data_AF-A0A7X8WP89-F1
#
_entry.id   AF-A0A7X8WP89-F1
#
_cell.length_a   1.000
_cell.length_b   1.000
_cell.length_c   1.000
_cell.angle_alpha   90.00
_cell.angle_beta   90.00
_cell.angle_gamma   90.00
#
_symmetry.space_group_name_H-M   'P 1'
#
loop_
_entity.id
_entity.type
_entity.pdbx_description
1 polymer ?
#
loop_
_entity_poly.entity_id
_entity_poly.type
_entity_poly.pdbx_seq_one_letter_code
_entity_poly.pdbx_strand_id
1 'polypeptide(L)'
;VLENIGRLFEEAGIEYQHIAWDQDESLATGLADVVATSQETARMAETQSWLWFITDDGVVNETTLANQLKAVEISPSVAVAGAKQLSDRHLINVGLTVARNGDVLSMIEPGELDQGQYDHRTDTFAVSLPGMLIKTDVWADLEGFDALTPELAQTVDVCWRARLAGHRVAVVPSAEVQHETAAVEPDIADAWAASRWLRLKHTGFFGFIGGWIWGWFAALGVLLAGLFVKDPGTGVAQARGIVRTLMRPVALWSSQKEARSSRTRPYDAVAELRPSRARVRDHRRSVLEVSEPDRVVGDGTGSSSTPQQATGGHDDFEELATPERNWVGIGAVTLTVLFGAVAVLGLRHLLGVPALAGGNLLPVSTDLAALLSKAASGWTSAGAGAPGYDGPFGWLLALFGLTTNASMTLVWLWILALPLAGFGAWMMAGAITSSRYLRFAAGLLWAAAPVLLISLSEGRLGGLLTHIVLPWFVLALLRAIGYKADDIQLFRSLRSEDEVAEQRPVVFGRKARDSNAATSLTAAAWVAILLAVITAVAPSMFIPLTAGVIVVTLVLRSRAKILWWTPLLAAATFIPAVVTHRTNLRAILADPGAPAGYDPAPAWQLLLGLPHNTSLDAGLAELPWLDLVGPAVPWTGVFIGIIAVPFLLAAIVGAIAPGIGGNLARAGTIMGFLGLAAATANSNFIFSIDQTGVPVALSTTPAISLMWMGWLTAAVIGVNYLTIGKSQLRTSASTVRLRAGWPAR
;
A
#
# COMPACT_ATOMS: atom_id res chain seq x y z
N VAL A 1 -29.73 -22.09 26.08
CA VAL A 1 -28.95 -21.56 27.22
C VAL A 1 -29.62 -21.92 28.55
N LEU A 2 -30.81 -21.39 28.88
CA LEU A 2 -31.48 -21.68 30.17
C LEU A 2 -31.77 -23.17 30.44
N GLU A 3 -32.16 -23.94 29.42
CA GLU A 3 -32.39 -25.40 29.55
C GLU A 3 -31.06 -26.17 29.78
N ASN A 4 -29.95 -25.67 29.22
CA ASN A 4 -28.60 -26.20 29.47
C ASN A 4 -28.12 -25.87 30.89
N ILE A 5 -28.51 -24.71 31.43
CA ILE A 5 -28.14 -24.28 32.78
C ILE A 5 -28.68 -25.23 33.85
N GLY A 6 -29.92 -25.72 33.72
CA GLY A 6 -30.48 -26.73 34.62
C GLY A 6 -29.64 -28.01 34.67
N ARG A 7 -29.26 -28.54 33.50
CA ARG A 7 -28.38 -29.72 33.39
C ARG A 7 -26.99 -29.49 33.98
N LEU A 8 -26.41 -28.32 33.75
CA LEU A 8 -25.10 -27.93 34.30
C LEU A 8 -25.08 -28.00 35.84
N PHE A 9 -26.15 -27.53 36.49
CA PHE A 9 -26.28 -27.56 37.95
C PHE A 9 -26.68 -28.95 38.48
N GLU A 10 -27.50 -29.71 37.76
CA GLU A 10 -27.81 -31.11 38.10
C GLU A 10 -26.56 -32.00 38.07
N GLU A 11 -25.70 -31.87 37.05
CA GLU A 11 -24.42 -32.60 36.99
C GLU A 11 -23.43 -32.16 38.07
N ALA A 12 -23.46 -30.88 38.46
CA ALA A 12 -22.62 -30.36 39.53
C ALA A 12 -23.12 -30.73 40.94
N GLY A 13 -24.42 -31.03 41.10
CA GLY A 13 -25.03 -31.46 42.36
C GLY A 13 -25.14 -30.36 43.44
N ILE A 14 -25.42 -29.10 43.06
CA ILE A 14 -25.36 -27.92 43.95
C ILE A 14 -26.68 -27.12 43.93
N GLU A 15 -27.09 -26.58 45.09
CA GLU A 15 -28.17 -25.57 45.18
C GLU A 15 -27.72 -24.24 44.55
N TYR A 16 -28.51 -23.70 43.62
CA TYR A 16 -28.15 -22.48 42.89
C TYR A 16 -29.25 -21.42 42.89
N GLN A 17 -28.84 -20.15 42.82
CA GLN A 17 -29.69 -19.03 42.45
C GLN A 17 -29.28 -18.56 41.06
N HIS A 18 -30.22 -18.47 40.12
CA HIS A 18 -29.98 -17.98 38.77
C HIS A 18 -30.64 -16.62 38.58
N ILE A 19 -29.90 -15.67 38.02
CA ILE A 19 -30.42 -14.37 37.63
C ILE A 19 -30.15 -14.17 36.16
N ALA A 20 -31.22 -14.10 35.37
CA ALA A 20 -31.16 -13.58 34.02
C ALA A 20 -31.14 -12.06 34.13
N TRP A 21 -30.09 -11.43 33.59
CA TRP A 21 -30.05 -9.98 33.51
C TRP A 21 -31.18 -9.47 32.60
N ASP A 22 -31.98 -8.54 33.12
CA ASP A 22 -33.02 -7.81 32.39
C ASP A 22 -32.53 -6.37 32.14
N GLN A 23 -32.85 -5.79 30.98
CA GLN A 23 -32.26 -4.52 30.51
C GLN A 23 -32.66 -3.29 31.34
N ASP A 24 -33.63 -3.43 32.25
CA ASP A 24 -34.22 -2.34 33.04
C ASP A 24 -33.45 -2.02 34.35
N GLU A 25 -32.51 -2.87 34.78
CA GLU A 25 -31.64 -2.62 35.95
C GLU A 25 -30.15 -2.61 35.60
N SER A 26 -29.38 -1.77 36.31
CA SER A 26 -27.93 -1.72 36.15
C SER A 26 -27.31 -3.04 36.63
N LEU A 27 -26.58 -3.73 35.74
CA LEU A 27 -25.92 -5.02 36.01
C LEU A 27 -25.03 -4.96 37.27
N ALA A 28 -24.42 -3.81 37.55
CA ALA A 28 -23.60 -3.61 38.74
C ALA A 28 -24.41 -3.65 40.04
N THR A 29 -25.62 -3.07 40.04
CA THR A 29 -26.52 -3.07 41.21
C THR A 29 -27.07 -4.47 41.46
N GLY A 30 -27.58 -5.12 40.40
CA GLY A 30 -28.08 -6.49 40.49
C GLY A 30 -26.99 -7.48 40.93
N LEU A 31 -25.76 -7.34 40.42
CA LEU A 31 -24.65 -8.22 40.83
C LEU A 31 -24.24 -7.99 42.29
N ALA A 32 -24.26 -6.74 42.78
CA ALA A 32 -23.87 -6.43 44.16
C ALA A 32 -24.81 -7.08 45.20
N ASP A 33 -26.12 -7.01 44.98
CA ASP A 33 -27.11 -7.59 45.90
C ASP A 33 -27.01 -9.13 45.95
N VAL A 34 -26.70 -9.75 44.82
CA VAL A 34 -26.54 -11.20 44.68
C VAL A 34 -25.25 -11.68 45.32
N VAL A 35 -24.16 -10.94 45.12
CA VAL A 35 -22.89 -11.22 45.78
C VAL A 35 -23.07 -11.12 47.30
N ALA A 36 -23.73 -10.09 47.81
CA ALA A 36 -23.99 -9.94 49.23
C ALA A 36 -24.86 -11.09 49.79
N THR A 37 -25.94 -11.45 49.10
CA THR A 37 -26.86 -12.52 49.52
C THR A 37 -26.20 -13.89 49.49
N SER A 38 -25.44 -14.19 48.42
CA SER A 38 -24.73 -15.46 48.27
C SER A 38 -23.59 -15.60 49.28
N GLN A 39 -22.86 -14.51 49.58
CA GLN A 39 -21.85 -14.50 50.63
C GLN A 39 -22.46 -14.79 52.01
N GLU A 40 -23.59 -14.16 52.35
CA GLU A 40 -24.24 -14.39 53.64
C GLU A 40 -24.76 -15.82 53.76
N THR A 41 -25.36 -16.34 52.69
CA THR A 41 -25.85 -17.73 52.65
C THR A 41 -24.70 -18.74 52.80
N ALA A 42 -23.60 -18.53 52.07
CA ALA A 42 -22.43 -19.38 52.15
C ALA A 42 -21.75 -19.30 53.53
N ARG A 43 -21.72 -18.12 54.15
CA ARG A 43 -21.22 -17.91 55.51
C ARG A 43 -22.06 -18.67 56.53
N MET A 44 -23.39 -18.65 56.41
CA MET A 44 -24.29 -19.41 57.30
C MET A 44 -24.15 -20.92 57.12
N ALA A 45 -23.84 -21.38 55.92
CA ALA A 45 -23.66 -22.79 55.59
C ALA A 45 -22.22 -23.32 55.75
N GLU A 46 -21.27 -22.47 56.16
CA GLU A 46 -19.82 -22.78 56.18
C GLU A 46 -19.27 -23.29 54.83
N THR A 47 -19.83 -22.80 53.72
CA THR A 47 -19.46 -23.17 52.34
C THR A 47 -18.78 -22.02 51.61
N GLN A 48 -18.22 -22.30 50.42
CA GLN A 48 -17.66 -21.28 49.53
C GLN A 48 -18.71 -20.82 48.52
N SER A 49 -18.73 -19.53 48.22
CA SER A 49 -19.56 -18.96 47.15
C SER A 49 -18.70 -18.52 45.96
N TRP A 50 -19.22 -18.75 44.76
CA TRP A 50 -18.54 -18.54 43.50
C TRP A 50 -19.47 -17.86 42.48
N LEU A 51 -18.91 -16.97 41.67
CA LEU A 51 -19.56 -16.41 40.49
C LEU A 51 -19.07 -17.14 39.26
N TRP A 52 -20.00 -17.53 38.40
CA TRP A 52 -19.70 -18.18 37.13
C TRP A 52 -20.23 -17.35 35.97
N PHE A 53 -19.34 -16.87 35.10
CA PHE A 53 -19.67 -16.01 33.98
C PHE A 53 -19.91 -16.83 32.71
N ILE A 54 -21.07 -16.63 32.11
CA ILE A 54 -21.44 -17.19 30.80
C ILE A 54 -21.82 -16.01 29.90
N THR A 55 -21.29 -15.99 28.69
CA THR A 55 -21.54 -14.96 27.68
C THR A 55 -22.47 -15.50 26.59
N ASP A 56 -23.01 -14.61 25.77
CA ASP A 56 -23.93 -14.93 24.67
C ASP A 56 -23.23 -15.59 23.47
N ASP A 57 -21.92 -15.39 23.34
CA ASP A 57 -21.09 -15.84 22.23
C ASP A 57 -20.49 -17.26 22.41
N GLY A 58 -20.75 -17.93 23.53
CA GLY A 58 -20.15 -19.23 23.87
C GLY A 58 -21.17 -20.27 24.37
N VAL A 59 -21.08 -21.48 23.82
CA VAL A 59 -21.83 -22.66 24.29
C VAL A 59 -20.96 -23.46 25.24
N VAL A 60 -21.40 -23.58 26.48
CA VAL A 60 -20.68 -24.30 27.54
C VAL A 60 -21.05 -25.79 27.53
N ASN A 61 -20.05 -26.67 27.62
CA ASN A 61 -20.24 -28.12 27.74
C ASN A 61 -20.85 -28.50 29.12
N GLU A 62 -21.68 -29.54 29.18
CA GLU A 62 -22.41 -30.00 30.39
C GLU A 62 -21.45 -30.30 31.56
N THR A 63 -20.28 -30.86 31.26
CA THR A 63 -19.29 -31.21 32.29
C THR A 63 -18.40 -30.04 32.76
N THR A 64 -18.51 -28.86 32.14
CA THR A 64 -17.58 -27.74 32.35
C THR A 64 -17.59 -27.23 33.79
N LEU A 65 -18.76 -26.99 34.37
CA LEU A 65 -18.88 -26.48 35.74
C LEU A 65 -18.37 -27.50 36.76
N ALA A 66 -18.78 -28.77 36.63
CA ALA A 66 -18.34 -29.86 37.49
C ALA A 66 -16.80 -30.02 37.48
N ASN A 67 -16.19 -29.94 36.29
CA ASN A 67 -14.74 -30.00 36.14
C ASN A 67 -14.01 -28.80 36.78
N GLN A 68 -14.56 -27.60 36.68
CA GLN A 68 -14.00 -26.41 37.33
C GLN A 68 -14.10 -26.49 38.86
N LEU A 69 -15.26 -26.90 39.39
CA LEU A 69 -15.48 -27.06 40.82
C LEU A 69 -14.55 -28.11 41.42
N LYS A 70 -14.40 -29.26 40.75
CA LYS A 70 -13.43 -30.29 41.14
C LYS A 70 -11.99 -29.77 41.15
N ALA A 71 -11.62 -28.95 40.17
CA ALA A 71 -10.28 -28.37 40.11
C ALA A 71 -10.00 -27.39 41.26
N VAL A 72 -10.98 -26.55 41.63
CA VAL A 72 -10.81 -25.60 42.75
C VAL A 72 -10.90 -26.27 44.12
N GLU A 73 -11.64 -27.37 44.25
CA GLU A 73 -11.68 -28.21 45.46
C GLU A 73 -10.30 -28.84 45.73
N ILE A 74 -9.65 -29.37 44.69
CA ILE A 74 -8.30 -29.94 44.78
C ILE A 74 -7.26 -28.85 45.12
N SER A 75 -7.45 -27.62 44.67
CA SER A 75 -6.51 -26.51 44.85
C SER A 75 -7.17 -25.27 45.47
N PRO A 76 -7.37 -25.23 46.82
CA PRO A 76 -8.08 -24.14 47.50
C PRO A 76 -7.45 -22.74 47.31
N SER A 77 -6.17 -22.70 46.93
CA SER A 77 -5.42 -21.48 46.60
C SER A 77 -5.86 -20.78 45.30
N VAL A 78 -6.60 -21.47 44.43
CA VAL A 78 -7.16 -20.91 43.20
C VAL A 78 -8.38 -20.07 43.58
N ALA A 79 -8.37 -18.80 43.19
CA ALA A 79 -9.53 -17.92 43.34
C ALA A 79 -10.26 -17.67 42.03
N VAL A 80 -9.57 -17.88 40.89
CA VAL A 80 -10.14 -17.73 39.55
C VAL A 80 -9.78 -18.95 38.73
N ALA A 81 -10.79 -19.66 38.23
CA ALA A 81 -10.65 -20.76 37.29
C ALA A 81 -11.30 -20.37 35.95
N GLY A 82 -10.70 -20.76 34.82
CA GLY A 82 -11.28 -20.50 33.50
C GLY A 82 -11.28 -21.72 32.61
N ALA A 83 -12.19 -21.74 31.65
CA ALA A 83 -12.34 -22.81 30.67
C ALA A 83 -11.43 -22.63 29.44
N LYS A 84 -11.11 -23.75 28.78
CA LYS A 84 -10.53 -23.82 27.43
C LYS A 84 -11.55 -23.32 26.40
N GLN A 85 -11.09 -22.50 25.45
CA GLN A 85 -11.93 -21.85 24.44
C GLN A 85 -11.67 -22.45 23.05
N LEU A 86 -12.72 -22.91 22.39
CA LEU A 86 -12.68 -23.69 21.14
C LEU A 86 -13.64 -23.10 20.10
N SER A 87 -13.31 -23.26 18.83
CA SER A 87 -14.27 -23.14 17.72
C SER A 87 -14.17 -24.37 16.82
N ASP A 88 -15.21 -25.19 16.86
CA ASP A 88 -15.18 -26.56 16.33
C ASP A 88 -14.01 -27.36 16.92
N ARG A 89 -13.00 -27.68 16.11
CA ARG A 89 -11.77 -28.35 16.56
C ARG A 89 -10.56 -27.43 16.72
N HIS A 90 -10.72 -26.12 16.49
CA HIS A 90 -9.63 -25.14 16.54
C HIS A 90 -9.54 -24.50 17.92
N LEU A 91 -8.32 -24.43 18.45
CA LEU A 91 -8.03 -23.77 19.72
C LEU A 91 -8.04 -22.25 19.55
N ILE A 92 -8.83 -21.57 20.37
CA ILE A 92 -8.80 -20.10 20.47
C ILE A 92 -7.81 -19.69 21.56
N ASN A 93 -8.01 -20.19 22.79
CA ASN A 93 -7.07 -19.99 23.89
C ASN A 93 -7.22 -21.05 24.99
N VAL A 94 -6.11 -21.37 25.65
CA VAL A 94 -6.05 -22.22 26.85
C VAL A 94 -5.44 -21.39 27.99
N GLY A 95 -6.10 -20.28 28.30
CA GLY A 95 -5.59 -19.26 29.21
C GLY A 95 -4.70 -18.23 28.52
N LEU A 96 -4.74 -17.00 29.04
CA LEU A 96 -4.09 -15.83 28.48
C LEU A 96 -2.81 -15.50 29.24
N THR A 97 -1.85 -14.93 28.51
CA THR A 97 -0.59 -14.41 29.04
C THR A 97 -0.45 -12.94 28.71
N VAL A 98 0.33 -12.20 29.50
CA VAL A 98 0.60 -10.78 29.24
C VAL A 98 2.09 -10.57 29.00
N ALA A 99 2.44 -10.07 27.83
CA ALA A 99 3.80 -9.72 27.49
C ALA A 99 4.29 -8.49 28.29
N ARG A 100 5.60 -8.28 28.36
CA ARG A 100 6.19 -7.14 29.11
C ARG A 100 5.74 -5.76 28.62
N ASN A 101 5.27 -5.66 27.37
CA ASN A 101 4.74 -4.43 26.80
C ASN A 101 3.23 -4.23 27.07
N GLY A 102 2.58 -5.17 27.76
CA GLY A 102 1.15 -5.14 28.10
C GLY A 102 0.26 -5.91 27.13
N ASP A 103 0.82 -6.47 26.04
CA ASP A 103 0.03 -7.19 25.04
C ASP A 103 -0.49 -8.52 25.62
N VAL A 104 -1.79 -8.76 25.42
CA VAL A 104 -2.46 -10.00 25.82
C VAL A 104 -2.33 -11.01 24.70
N LEU A 105 -1.83 -12.21 25.02
CA LEU A 105 -1.53 -13.27 24.05
C LEU A 105 -2.06 -14.62 24.54
N SER A 106 -2.77 -15.35 23.69
CA SER A 106 -3.18 -16.75 23.95
C SER A 106 -2.01 -17.73 23.88
N MET A 107 -0.97 -17.39 23.11
CA MET A 107 0.19 -18.24 22.80
C MET A 107 -0.18 -19.52 22.03
N ILE A 108 -1.34 -19.51 21.37
CA ILE A 108 -1.84 -20.58 20.48
C ILE A 108 -1.64 -20.13 19.03
N GLU A 109 -1.18 -21.03 18.16
CA GLU A 109 -0.97 -20.67 16.76
C GLU A 109 -2.30 -20.53 16.01
N PRO A 110 -2.40 -19.58 15.05
CA PRO A 110 -3.63 -19.41 14.28
C PRO A 110 -4.00 -20.70 13.53
N GLY A 111 -5.20 -21.21 13.77
CA GLY A 111 -5.69 -22.45 13.13
C GLY A 111 -5.14 -23.74 13.77
N GLU A 112 -4.54 -23.66 14.95
CA GLU A 112 -4.09 -24.84 15.68
C GLU A 112 -5.28 -25.70 16.12
N LEU A 113 -5.22 -27.02 15.85
CA LEU A 113 -6.26 -27.97 16.25
C LEU A 113 -6.05 -28.46 17.69
N ASP A 114 -7.14 -28.73 18.40
CA ASP A 114 -7.09 -29.37 19.71
C ASP A 114 -6.81 -30.87 19.58
N GLN A 115 -5.68 -31.29 20.12
CA GLN A 115 -5.20 -32.67 20.21
C GLN A 115 -4.80 -33.03 21.65
N GLY A 116 -5.23 -32.24 22.65
CA GLY A 116 -4.86 -32.41 24.06
C GLY A 116 -3.45 -31.93 24.42
N GLN A 117 -2.79 -31.17 23.52
CA GLN A 117 -1.41 -30.70 23.72
C GLN A 117 -1.27 -29.73 24.92
N TYR A 118 -2.36 -29.11 25.37
CA TYR A 118 -2.38 -28.15 26.49
C TYR A 118 -3.08 -28.67 27.75
N ASP A 119 -3.44 -29.94 27.81
CA ASP A 119 -4.23 -30.50 28.94
C ASP A 119 -3.48 -30.53 30.28
N HIS A 120 -2.15 -30.42 30.24
CA HIS A 120 -1.31 -30.34 31.44
C HIS A 120 -1.21 -28.92 32.02
N ARG A 121 -1.72 -27.90 31.33
CA ARG A 121 -1.60 -26.50 31.73
C ARG A 121 -2.59 -26.20 32.87
N THR A 122 -2.08 -25.62 33.96
CA THR A 122 -2.88 -25.26 35.13
C THR A 122 -2.72 -23.79 35.48
N ASP A 123 -1.53 -23.35 35.90
CA ASP A 123 -1.30 -21.94 36.27
C ASP A 123 -1.17 -21.05 35.03
N THR A 124 -1.97 -19.99 34.95
CA THR A 124 -1.94 -19.02 33.84
C THR A 124 -2.03 -17.58 34.34
N PHE A 125 -1.58 -16.61 33.54
CA PHE A 125 -1.62 -15.21 33.96
C PHE A 125 -3.05 -14.69 34.13
N ALA A 126 -3.89 -14.95 33.12
CA ALA A 126 -5.31 -14.61 33.10
C ALA A 126 -6.11 -15.68 32.36
N VAL A 127 -7.43 -15.64 32.51
CA VAL A 127 -8.38 -16.48 31.76
C VAL A 127 -9.38 -15.61 31.03
N SER A 128 -10.04 -16.17 30.03
CA SER A 128 -11.10 -15.50 29.27
C SER A 128 -12.38 -15.41 30.10
N LEU A 129 -13.27 -14.46 29.77
CA LEU A 129 -14.52 -14.24 30.49
C LEU A 129 -15.53 -15.40 30.31
N PRO A 130 -15.74 -15.95 29.11
CA PRO A 130 -16.66 -17.08 28.93
C PRO A 130 -16.19 -18.30 29.72
N GLY A 131 -17.01 -18.75 30.67
CA GLY A 131 -16.68 -19.85 31.58
C GLY A 131 -15.67 -19.48 32.67
N MET A 132 -15.55 -18.20 33.05
CA MET A 132 -14.76 -17.79 34.22
C MET A 132 -15.52 -18.09 35.52
N LEU A 133 -14.88 -18.78 36.44
CA LEU A 133 -15.34 -19.05 37.80
C LEU A 133 -14.47 -18.29 38.81
N ILE A 134 -15.02 -17.34 39.56
CA ILE A 134 -14.30 -16.52 40.55
C ILE A 134 -14.96 -16.59 41.93
N LYS A 135 -14.17 -16.67 43.01
CA LYS A 135 -14.75 -16.65 44.37
C LYS A 135 -15.42 -15.31 44.64
N THR A 136 -16.60 -15.32 45.28
CA THR A 136 -17.36 -14.09 45.55
C THR A 136 -16.66 -13.15 46.52
N ASP A 137 -15.92 -13.67 47.50
CA ASP A 137 -15.13 -12.87 48.45
C ASP A 137 -14.03 -12.10 47.71
N VAL A 138 -13.27 -12.78 46.85
CA VAL A 138 -12.24 -12.17 46.01
C VAL A 138 -12.84 -11.19 45.02
N TRP A 139 -14.00 -11.48 44.43
CA TRP A 139 -14.71 -10.53 43.56
C TRP A 139 -15.07 -9.23 44.27
N ALA A 140 -15.60 -9.34 45.50
CA ALA A 140 -15.97 -8.19 46.32
C ALA A 140 -14.75 -7.39 46.79
N ASP A 141 -13.68 -8.06 47.24
CA ASP A 141 -12.42 -7.44 47.65
C ASP A 141 -11.73 -6.69 46.51
N LEU A 142 -11.94 -7.15 45.27
CA LEU A 142 -11.45 -6.51 44.06
C LEU A 142 -12.39 -5.41 43.53
N GLU A 143 -13.55 -5.16 44.13
CA GLU A 143 -14.54 -4.19 43.60
C GLU A 143 -14.98 -4.50 42.15
N GLY A 144 -14.91 -5.77 41.70
CA GLY A 144 -15.37 -6.20 40.38
C GLY A 144 -14.55 -5.68 39.19
N PHE A 145 -15.20 -5.41 38.04
CA PHE A 145 -14.55 -4.85 36.85
C PHE A 145 -14.35 -3.34 36.99
N ASP A 146 -13.15 -2.86 36.63
CA ASP A 146 -12.87 -1.42 36.58
C ASP A 146 -13.48 -0.79 35.31
N ALA A 147 -14.51 0.03 35.50
CA ALA A 147 -15.24 0.71 34.44
C ALA A 147 -14.39 1.68 33.58
N LEU A 148 -13.24 2.13 34.08
CA LEU A 148 -12.32 2.99 33.33
C LEU A 148 -11.43 2.19 32.38
N THR A 149 -11.18 0.92 32.70
CA THR A 149 -10.35 0.02 31.91
C THR A 149 -11.06 -0.35 30.60
N PRO A 150 -10.36 -0.28 29.44
CA PRO A 150 -10.93 -0.71 28.16
C PRO A 150 -11.47 -2.13 28.24
N GLU A 151 -12.62 -2.39 27.62
CA GLU A 151 -13.35 -3.66 27.67
C GLU A 151 -12.45 -4.89 27.42
N LEU A 152 -11.65 -4.86 26.35
CA LEU A 152 -10.68 -5.92 25.99
C LEU A 152 -9.62 -6.21 27.07
N ALA A 153 -9.41 -5.29 28.01
CA ALA A 153 -8.45 -5.44 29.10
C ALA A 153 -9.11 -5.79 30.45
N GLN A 154 -10.44 -5.66 30.61
CA GLN A 154 -11.11 -5.78 31.91
C GLN A 154 -10.92 -7.16 32.55
N THR A 155 -11.13 -8.22 31.77
CA THR A 155 -10.98 -9.61 32.22
C THR A 155 -9.56 -9.92 32.70
N VAL A 156 -8.57 -9.49 31.91
CA VAL A 156 -7.14 -9.66 32.23
C VAL A 156 -6.76 -8.81 33.44
N ASP A 157 -7.32 -7.61 33.55
CA ASP A 157 -7.07 -6.71 34.67
C ASP A 157 -7.57 -7.28 36.01
N VAL A 158 -8.78 -7.85 36.06
CA VAL A 158 -9.30 -8.51 37.26
C VAL A 158 -8.40 -9.68 37.66
N CYS A 159 -8.01 -10.54 36.71
CA CYS A 159 -7.08 -11.65 36.97
C CYS A 159 -5.72 -11.15 37.50
N TRP A 160 -5.22 -10.04 36.95
CA TRP A 160 -3.97 -9.43 37.37
C TRP A 160 -4.08 -8.86 38.79
N ARG A 161 -5.17 -8.15 39.12
CA ARG A 161 -5.42 -7.67 40.47
C ARG A 161 -5.58 -8.83 41.46
N ALA A 162 -6.28 -9.91 41.10
CA ALA A 162 -6.38 -11.12 41.92
C ALA A 162 -4.99 -11.73 42.23
N ARG A 163 -4.10 -11.82 41.23
CA ARG A 163 -2.71 -12.27 41.42
C ARG A 163 -1.93 -11.34 42.36
N LEU A 164 -2.10 -10.02 42.22
CA LEU A 164 -1.44 -9.02 43.05
C LEU A 164 -2.02 -8.93 44.47
N ALA A 165 -3.26 -9.38 44.67
CA ALA A 165 -3.88 -9.60 45.98
C ALA A 165 -3.40 -10.91 46.64
N GLY A 166 -2.67 -11.77 45.90
CA GLY A 166 -2.04 -12.98 46.40
C GLY A 166 -2.79 -14.28 46.07
N HIS A 167 -3.83 -14.23 45.24
CA HIS A 167 -4.58 -15.39 44.80
C HIS A 167 -4.00 -16.01 43.53
N ARG A 168 -4.32 -17.29 43.26
CA ARG A 168 -3.93 -17.98 42.02
C ARG A 168 -5.05 -17.97 40.98
N VAL A 169 -4.65 -17.94 39.71
CA VAL A 169 -5.53 -17.96 38.53
C VAL A 169 -5.18 -19.19 37.69
N ALA A 170 -6.11 -20.12 37.54
CA ALA A 170 -5.87 -21.38 36.84
C ALA A 170 -6.76 -21.52 35.60
N VAL A 171 -6.25 -22.16 34.56
CA VAL A 171 -7.06 -22.70 33.47
C VAL A 171 -7.36 -24.17 33.79
N VAL A 172 -8.57 -24.62 33.49
CA VAL A 172 -9.02 -26.01 33.62
C VAL A 172 -9.24 -26.53 32.21
N PRO A 173 -8.28 -27.27 31.62
CA PRO A 173 -8.37 -27.68 30.22
C PRO A 173 -9.54 -28.63 29.90
N SER A 174 -10.00 -29.40 30.88
CA SER A 174 -11.17 -30.28 30.75
C SER A 174 -12.51 -29.55 30.82
N ALA A 175 -12.50 -28.25 31.11
CA ALA A 175 -13.66 -27.37 31.07
C ALA A 175 -13.66 -26.62 29.75
N GLU A 176 -14.71 -26.76 28.95
CA GLU A 176 -14.73 -26.35 27.55
C GLU A 176 -15.88 -25.39 27.24
N VAL A 177 -15.56 -24.36 26.44
CA VAL A 177 -16.50 -23.40 25.86
C VAL A 177 -16.32 -23.37 24.35
N GLN A 178 -17.41 -23.61 23.63
CA GLN A 178 -17.48 -23.74 22.18
C GLN A 178 -18.06 -22.46 21.57
N HIS A 179 -17.37 -21.86 20.60
CA HIS A 179 -17.83 -20.70 19.86
C HIS A 179 -18.24 -21.09 18.43
N GLU A 180 -19.41 -20.62 17.98
CA GLU A 180 -19.92 -20.90 16.62
C GLU A 180 -19.03 -20.32 15.52
N THR A 181 -18.36 -19.20 15.80
CA THR A 181 -17.41 -18.54 14.89
C THR A 181 -16.09 -18.38 15.63
N ALA A 182 -14.95 -18.54 14.94
CA ALA A 182 -13.69 -18.21 15.61
C ALA A 182 -13.66 -16.73 15.99
N ALA A 183 -13.04 -16.44 17.13
CA ALA A 183 -13.06 -15.13 17.77
C ALA A 183 -12.89 -13.97 16.77
N VAL A 184 -13.81 -13.02 16.82
CA VAL A 184 -13.68 -11.77 16.06
C VAL A 184 -12.45 -11.04 16.57
N GLU A 185 -11.44 -10.89 15.70
CA GLU A 185 -10.22 -10.20 16.07
C GLU A 185 -10.53 -8.72 16.37
N PRO A 186 -10.12 -8.21 17.55
CA PRO A 186 -10.44 -6.84 17.92
C PRO A 186 -9.81 -5.82 16.96
N ASP A 187 -10.42 -4.62 16.89
CA ASP A 187 -9.80 -3.53 16.14
C ASP A 187 -8.38 -3.26 16.67
N ILE A 188 -7.46 -3.00 15.73
CA ILE A 188 -6.03 -2.82 16.03
C ILE A 188 -5.83 -1.66 17.02
N ALA A 189 -6.61 -0.58 16.89
CA ALA A 189 -6.49 0.55 17.80
C ALA A 189 -6.97 0.17 19.21
N ASP A 190 -8.05 -0.59 19.33
CA ASP A 190 -8.60 -0.98 20.63
C ASP A 190 -7.70 -1.99 21.35
N ALA A 191 -7.14 -2.97 20.64
CA ALA A 191 -6.17 -3.92 21.18
C ALA A 191 -4.90 -3.21 21.70
N TRP A 192 -4.38 -2.22 20.97
CA TRP A 192 -3.21 -1.44 21.39
C TRP A 192 -3.54 -0.47 22.53
N ALA A 193 -4.76 0.09 22.56
CA ALA A 193 -5.23 0.89 23.68
C ALA A 193 -5.29 0.06 24.97
N ALA A 194 -5.89 -1.13 24.91
CA ALA A 194 -6.00 -2.09 26.00
C ALA A 194 -4.62 -2.53 26.52
N SER A 195 -3.73 -2.95 25.62
CA SER A 195 -2.37 -3.37 25.97
C SER A 195 -1.57 -2.25 26.64
N ARG A 196 -1.71 -1.02 26.10
CA ARG A 196 -1.06 0.16 26.65
C ARG A 196 -1.62 0.54 28.02
N TRP A 197 -2.92 0.38 28.22
CA TRP A 197 -3.61 0.65 29.47
C TRP A 197 -3.11 -0.28 30.56
N LEU A 198 -3.14 -1.60 30.32
CA LEU A 198 -2.64 -2.63 31.23
C LEU A 198 -1.19 -2.40 31.65
N ARG A 199 -0.32 -2.04 30.69
CA ARG A 199 1.08 -1.73 30.98
C ARG A 199 1.24 -0.57 31.94
N LEU A 200 0.46 0.50 31.79
CA LEU A 200 0.61 1.69 32.62
C LEU A 200 -0.09 1.56 33.97
N LYS A 201 -1.26 0.91 34.03
CA LYS A 201 -2.04 0.69 35.26
C LYS A 201 -1.21 -0.04 36.32
N HIS A 202 -0.54 -1.13 35.92
CA HIS A 202 0.23 -2.00 36.83
C HIS A 202 1.72 -1.62 36.93
N THR A 203 2.02 -0.33 37.04
CA THR A 203 3.40 0.18 37.27
C THR A 203 3.50 1.05 38.51
N GLY A 204 4.72 1.34 39.00
CA GLY A 204 4.94 2.35 40.03
C GLY A 204 4.77 3.79 39.50
N PHE A 205 4.78 4.79 40.38
CA PHE A 205 4.62 6.21 40.00
C PHE A 205 5.63 6.68 38.93
N PHE A 206 6.92 6.39 39.12
CA PHE A 206 7.96 6.72 38.13
C PHE A 206 7.81 5.91 36.83
N GLY A 207 7.35 4.66 36.94
CA GLY A 207 7.05 3.80 35.78
C GLY A 207 5.88 4.33 34.96
N PHE A 208 4.87 4.91 35.61
CA PHE A 208 3.74 5.57 34.97
C PHE A 208 4.19 6.81 34.20
N ILE A 209 4.94 7.73 34.82
CA ILE A 209 5.42 8.97 34.15
C ILE A 209 6.35 8.63 32.99
N GLY A 210 7.38 7.81 33.24
CA GLY A 210 8.33 7.40 32.20
C GLY A 210 7.64 6.60 31.09
N GLY A 211 6.69 5.74 31.46
CA GLY A 211 5.81 5.05 30.54
C GLY A 211 5.04 6.04 29.68
N TRP A 212 4.30 6.97 30.26
CA TRP A 212 3.45 7.95 29.57
C TRP A 212 4.24 8.78 28.56
N ILE A 213 5.41 9.31 28.94
CA ILE A 213 6.33 10.03 28.05
C ILE A 213 6.80 9.10 26.91
N TRP A 214 7.29 7.90 27.24
CA TRP A 214 7.75 6.94 26.23
C TRP A 214 6.62 6.46 25.31
N GLY A 215 5.36 6.53 25.75
CA GLY A 215 4.19 6.21 24.95
C GLY A 215 4.09 7.08 23.71
N TRP A 216 4.41 8.37 23.81
CA TRP A 216 4.41 9.29 22.67
C TRP A 216 5.47 8.91 21.62
N PHE A 217 6.68 8.59 22.09
CA PHE A 217 7.74 8.10 21.21
C PHE A 217 7.40 6.73 20.60
N ALA A 218 6.73 5.86 21.36
CA ALA A 218 6.25 4.58 20.84
C ALA A 218 5.18 4.74 19.76
N ALA A 219 4.24 5.70 19.92
CA ALA A 219 3.23 6.00 18.91
C ALA A 219 3.88 6.49 17.59
N LEU A 220 4.87 7.38 17.69
CA LEU A 220 5.65 7.82 16.53
C LEU A 220 6.45 6.65 15.91
N GLY A 221 7.13 5.86 16.74
CA GLY A 221 7.93 4.73 16.29
C GLY A 221 7.12 3.67 15.56
N VAL A 222 5.91 3.39 16.02
CA VAL A 222 4.98 2.45 15.37
C VAL A 222 4.41 3.02 14.05
N LEU A 223 4.13 4.31 13.99
CA LEU A 223 3.74 4.99 12.75
C LEU A 223 4.87 4.89 11.69
N LEU A 224 6.11 5.18 12.10
CA LEU A 224 7.28 5.04 11.24
C LEU A 224 7.52 3.58 10.84
N ALA A 225 7.37 2.62 11.77
CA ALA A 225 7.50 1.20 11.47
C ALA A 225 6.45 0.74 10.45
N GLY A 226 5.19 1.17 10.59
CA GLY A 226 4.13 0.91 9.61
C GLY A 226 4.47 1.47 8.23
N LEU A 227 5.11 2.65 8.17
CA LEU A 227 5.61 3.22 6.92
C LEU A 227 6.72 2.36 6.30
N PHE A 228 7.71 1.93 7.09
CA PHE A 228 8.80 1.07 6.64
C PHE A 228 8.32 -0.31 6.15
N VAL A 229 7.33 -0.90 6.85
CA VAL A 229 6.71 -2.19 6.50
C VAL A 229 5.72 -2.05 5.33
N LYS A 230 5.51 -0.83 4.79
CA LYS A 230 4.57 -0.52 3.71
C LYS A 230 3.11 -0.85 4.08
N ASP A 231 2.78 -0.77 5.36
CA ASP A 231 1.43 -0.87 5.90
C ASP A 231 1.12 0.31 6.85
N PRO A 232 0.97 1.53 6.28
CA PRO A 232 0.73 2.73 7.07
C PRO A 232 -0.64 2.69 7.79
N GLY A 233 -1.60 1.92 7.27
CA GLY A 233 -2.93 1.78 7.89
C GLY A 233 -2.84 1.13 9.27
N THR A 234 -2.12 0.02 9.36
CA THR A 234 -1.82 -0.65 10.62
C THR A 234 -1.02 0.26 11.55
N GLY A 235 0.05 0.90 11.07
CA GLY A 235 0.85 1.82 11.89
C GLY A 235 0.03 2.98 12.49
N VAL A 236 -0.89 3.57 11.71
CA VAL A 236 -1.81 4.62 12.17
C VAL A 236 -2.82 4.10 13.19
N ALA A 237 -3.39 2.90 12.98
CA ALA A 237 -4.32 2.30 13.92
C ALA A 237 -3.66 2.01 15.28
N GLN A 238 -2.47 1.42 15.27
CA GLN A 238 -1.68 1.15 16.48
C GLN A 238 -1.31 2.45 17.21
N ALA A 239 -0.85 3.47 16.48
CA ALA A 239 -0.55 4.79 17.05
C ALA A 239 -1.79 5.43 17.68
N ARG A 240 -2.95 5.35 17.01
CA ARG A 240 -4.24 5.85 17.54
C ARG A 240 -4.60 5.16 18.86
N GLY A 241 -4.43 3.85 18.95
CA GLY A 241 -4.65 3.08 20.18
C GLY A 241 -3.81 3.58 21.34
N ILE A 242 -2.50 3.76 21.11
CA ILE A 242 -1.58 4.30 22.12
C ILE A 242 -2.02 5.72 22.55
N VAL A 243 -2.30 6.60 21.59
CA VAL A 243 -2.71 7.99 21.87
C VAL A 243 -4.02 8.04 22.67
N ARG A 244 -4.99 7.17 22.37
CA ARG A 244 -6.27 7.09 23.09
C ARG A 244 -6.06 6.81 24.58
N THR A 245 -5.13 5.92 24.92
CA THR A 245 -4.76 5.64 26.31
C THR A 245 -4.00 6.80 26.94
N LEU A 246 -3.04 7.40 26.23
CA LEU A 246 -2.25 8.53 26.76
C LEU A 246 -3.07 9.80 27.00
N MET A 247 -4.17 9.98 26.24
CA MET A 247 -5.11 11.09 26.39
C MET A 247 -6.03 10.97 27.62
N ARG A 248 -6.01 9.84 28.36
CA ARG A 248 -6.82 9.61 29.56
C ARG A 248 -5.97 9.49 30.84
N PRO A 249 -5.06 10.44 31.16
CA PRO A 249 -4.12 10.28 32.28
C PRO A 249 -4.83 10.26 33.64
N VAL A 250 -5.89 11.05 33.83
CA VAL A 250 -6.66 11.11 35.09
C VAL A 250 -7.39 9.79 35.35
N ALA A 251 -8.09 9.26 34.34
CA ALA A 251 -8.79 7.98 34.45
C ALA A 251 -7.83 6.81 34.71
N LEU A 252 -6.66 6.83 34.08
CA LEU A 252 -5.62 5.83 34.30
C LEU A 252 -5.02 5.93 35.71
N TRP A 253 -4.86 7.14 36.25
CA TRP A 253 -4.38 7.36 37.61
C TRP A 253 -5.40 6.95 38.68
N SER A 254 -6.70 7.22 38.47
CA SER A 254 -7.75 6.75 39.39
C SER A 254 -7.85 5.22 39.38
N SER A 255 -7.85 4.61 38.19
CA SER A 255 -7.81 3.16 37.99
C SER A 255 -6.59 2.51 38.67
N GLN A 256 -5.44 3.18 38.64
CA GLN A 256 -4.23 2.72 39.32
C GLN A 256 -4.33 2.86 40.85
N LYS A 257 -4.99 3.91 41.35
CA LYS A 257 -5.21 4.10 42.80
C LYS A 257 -6.10 2.99 43.36
N GLU A 258 -7.16 2.64 42.63
CA GLU A 258 -8.06 1.52 42.93
C GLU A 258 -7.31 0.18 42.88
N ALA A 259 -6.54 -0.09 41.83
CA ALA A 259 -5.74 -1.31 41.76
C ALA A 259 -4.68 -1.44 42.87
N ARG A 260 -4.28 -0.34 43.51
CA ARG A 260 -3.34 -0.34 44.64
C ARG A 260 -4.00 -0.65 45.98
N SER A 261 -5.31 -0.45 46.15
CA SER A 261 -5.99 -0.71 47.43
C SER A 261 -6.05 -2.21 47.73
N SER A 262 -6.30 -3.04 46.71
CA SER A 262 -6.36 -4.50 46.81
C SER A 262 -5.00 -5.21 46.70
N ARG A 263 -3.90 -4.47 46.51
CA ARG A 263 -2.56 -5.04 46.26
C ARG A 263 -1.85 -5.42 47.55
N THR A 264 -1.57 -6.71 47.74
CA THR A 264 -0.76 -7.24 48.85
C THR A 264 0.66 -7.64 48.42
N ARG A 265 0.86 -8.01 47.15
CA ARG A 265 2.13 -8.47 46.57
C ARG A 265 2.80 -7.41 45.68
N PRO A 266 4.13 -7.43 45.49
CA PRO A 266 4.81 -6.53 44.55
C PRO A 266 4.41 -6.82 43.09
N TYR A 267 4.56 -5.83 42.20
CA TYR A 267 4.22 -5.99 40.76
C TYR A 267 4.97 -7.13 40.07
N ASP A 268 6.16 -7.49 40.56
CA ASP A 268 6.99 -8.55 40.00
C ASP A 268 6.52 -9.96 40.37
N ALA A 269 5.51 -10.10 41.25
CA ALA A 269 4.95 -11.40 41.63
C ALA A 269 4.36 -12.18 40.44
N VAL A 270 3.98 -11.49 39.36
CA VAL A 270 3.47 -12.10 38.13
C VAL A 270 4.54 -12.29 37.06
N ALA A 271 5.81 -11.95 37.33
CA ALA A 271 6.87 -11.92 36.32
C ALA A 271 7.21 -13.30 35.75
N GLU A 272 7.08 -14.36 36.56
CA GLU A 272 7.35 -15.76 36.14
C GLU A 272 6.30 -16.28 35.15
N LEU A 273 5.06 -15.79 35.26
CA LEU A 273 3.95 -16.14 34.36
C LEU A 273 4.00 -15.39 33.02
N ARG A 274 4.93 -14.44 32.87
CA ARG A 274 5.06 -13.68 31.63
C ARG A 274 5.99 -14.39 30.65
N PRO A 275 5.62 -14.50 29.37
CA PRO A 275 6.49 -15.08 28.38
C PRO A 275 7.77 -14.24 28.20
N SER A 276 8.87 -14.92 27.89
CA SER A 276 10.13 -14.25 27.55
C SER A 276 9.98 -13.43 26.26
N ARG A 277 10.81 -12.39 26.09
CA ARG A 277 10.78 -11.56 24.87
C ARG A 277 11.08 -12.38 23.61
N ALA A 278 11.94 -13.40 23.73
CA ALA A 278 12.22 -14.33 22.63
C ALA A 278 10.96 -15.11 22.25
N ARG A 279 10.28 -15.72 23.23
CA ARG A 279 9.05 -16.50 22.99
C ARG A 279 7.93 -15.67 22.35
N VAL A 280 7.76 -14.41 22.77
CA VAL A 280 6.80 -13.48 22.16
C VAL A 280 7.17 -13.15 20.71
N ARG A 281 8.46 -12.94 20.43
CA ARG A 281 8.94 -12.66 19.08
C ARG A 281 8.72 -13.87 18.16
N ASP A 282 9.02 -15.07 18.65
CA ASP A 282 8.90 -16.30 17.87
C ASP A 282 7.42 -16.60 17.57
N HIS A 283 6.52 -16.43 18.55
CA HIS A 283 5.08 -16.51 18.34
C HIS A 283 4.55 -15.47 17.32
N ARG A 284 5.01 -14.22 17.39
CA ARG A 284 4.64 -13.20 16.38
C ARG A 284 5.14 -13.56 14.99
N ARG A 285 6.31 -14.19 14.91
CA ARG A 285 6.87 -14.63 13.64
C ARG A 285 6.03 -15.76 13.04
N SER A 286 5.62 -16.76 13.82
CA SER A 286 4.76 -17.83 13.30
C SER A 286 3.40 -17.30 12.86
N VAL A 287 2.79 -16.38 13.60
CA VAL A 287 1.55 -15.70 13.17
C VAL A 287 1.75 -14.96 11.83
N LEU A 288 2.89 -14.30 11.62
CA LEU A 288 3.18 -13.61 10.36
C LEU A 288 3.41 -14.58 9.19
N GLU A 289 4.10 -15.70 9.42
CA GLU A 289 4.36 -16.72 8.40
C GLU A 289 3.07 -17.39 7.93
N VAL A 290 2.08 -17.60 8.81
CA VAL A 290 0.75 -18.13 8.45
C VAL A 290 -0.14 -17.06 7.79
N SER A 291 0.02 -15.80 8.16
CA SER A 291 -0.81 -14.68 7.67
C SER A 291 -0.32 -14.07 6.35
N GLU A 292 0.85 -14.45 5.84
CA GLU A 292 1.26 -14.15 4.47
C GLU A 292 0.74 -15.28 3.57
N PRO A 293 -0.44 -15.15 2.93
CA PRO A 293 -0.71 -15.98 1.77
C PRO A 293 0.41 -15.66 0.79
N ASP A 294 1.17 -16.68 0.40
CA ASP A 294 2.36 -16.52 -0.40
C ASP A 294 2.05 -15.57 -1.55
N ARG A 295 2.48 -14.32 -1.39
CA ARG A 295 2.27 -13.29 -2.38
C ARG A 295 3.32 -13.58 -3.42
N VAL A 296 3.01 -14.57 -4.26
CA VAL A 296 3.49 -14.58 -5.62
C VAL A 296 2.93 -13.30 -6.21
N VAL A 297 3.71 -12.22 -6.10
CA VAL A 297 3.57 -11.08 -6.98
C VAL A 297 3.90 -11.66 -8.34
N GLY A 298 2.87 -12.20 -8.98
CA GLY A 298 2.86 -12.32 -10.41
C GLY A 298 3.11 -10.90 -10.89
N ASP A 299 4.33 -10.65 -11.34
CA ASP A 299 4.82 -9.49 -12.06
C ASP A 299 4.07 -9.27 -13.40
N GLY A 300 2.86 -9.81 -13.51
CA GLY A 300 2.07 -9.88 -14.73
C GLY A 300 2.63 -10.88 -15.75
N THR A 301 3.55 -11.78 -15.39
CA THR A 301 4.19 -12.71 -16.33
C THR A 301 3.62 -14.12 -16.35
N GLY A 302 2.55 -14.40 -15.60
CA GLY A 302 1.88 -15.70 -15.61
C GLY A 302 2.68 -16.84 -14.98
N SER A 303 3.87 -16.60 -14.40
CA SER A 303 4.54 -17.60 -13.59
C SER A 303 4.04 -17.56 -12.15
N SER A 304 3.10 -18.45 -11.82
CA SER A 304 2.82 -18.83 -10.44
C SER A 304 3.64 -20.07 -10.10
N SER A 305 4.73 -19.91 -9.35
CA SER A 305 5.31 -21.01 -8.58
C SER A 305 4.62 -20.99 -7.22
N THR A 306 3.60 -21.82 -7.03
CA THR A 306 3.02 -22.11 -5.72
C THR A 306 4.00 -22.99 -4.93
N PRO A 307 4.34 -22.67 -3.68
CA PRO A 307 4.77 -23.64 -2.71
C PRO A 307 3.52 -24.26 -2.09
N GLN A 308 3.09 -25.39 -2.65
CA GLN A 308 2.08 -26.23 -2.02
C GLN A 308 2.68 -26.80 -0.74
N GLN A 309 2.13 -26.45 0.42
CA GLN A 309 2.44 -27.17 1.65
C GLN A 309 1.93 -28.61 1.51
N ALA A 310 2.78 -29.57 1.87
CA ALA A 310 2.44 -30.99 1.87
C ALA A 310 1.35 -31.28 2.91
N THR A 311 0.10 -31.17 2.51
CA THR A 311 -1.01 -31.85 3.17
C THR A 311 -0.94 -33.30 2.73
N GLY A 312 -0.80 -34.25 3.66
CA GLY A 312 -0.52 -35.68 3.38
C GLY A 312 -1.61 -36.47 2.61
N GLY A 313 -2.32 -35.87 1.66
CA GLY A 313 -3.16 -36.52 0.66
C GLY A 313 -2.33 -37.02 -0.52
N HIS A 314 -2.77 -38.10 -1.16
CA HIS A 314 -1.97 -38.87 -2.12
C HIS A 314 -2.04 -38.34 -3.57
N ASP A 315 -2.60 -37.15 -3.79
CA ASP A 315 -2.88 -36.61 -5.14
C ASP A 315 -1.87 -35.54 -5.61
N ASP A 316 -0.81 -35.29 -4.85
CA ASP A 316 0.17 -34.19 -5.06
C ASP A 316 1.21 -34.42 -6.19
N PHE A 317 1.07 -35.46 -7.02
CA PHE A 317 2.10 -35.86 -8.01
C PHE A 317 1.80 -35.51 -9.48
N GLU A 318 0.61 -34.99 -9.81
CA GLU A 318 0.16 -34.96 -11.21
C GLU A 318 0.43 -33.67 -12.01
N GLU A 319 0.98 -32.59 -11.44
CA GLU A 319 1.14 -31.33 -12.19
C GLU A 319 2.60 -30.84 -12.32
N LEU A 320 3.43 -31.64 -13.00
CA LEU A 320 4.70 -31.18 -13.59
C LEU A 320 4.48 -30.77 -15.06
N ALA A 321 3.57 -29.83 -15.31
CA ALA A 321 3.44 -29.21 -16.62
C ALA A 321 4.62 -28.24 -16.85
N THR A 322 5.54 -28.60 -17.74
CA THR A 322 6.70 -27.80 -18.13
C THR A 322 6.26 -26.44 -18.69
N PRO A 323 6.65 -25.29 -18.11
CA PRO A 323 6.27 -23.99 -18.65
C PRO A 323 7.01 -23.70 -19.95
N GLU A 324 6.26 -23.40 -21.02
CA GLU A 324 6.86 -22.91 -22.28
C GLU A 324 7.69 -21.64 -22.02
N ARG A 325 8.99 -21.80 -22.21
CA ARG A 325 10.06 -20.98 -21.64
C ARG A 325 10.46 -19.82 -22.54
N ASN A 326 9.58 -18.82 -22.70
CA ASN A 326 10.00 -17.52 -23.27
C ASN A 326 9.79 -16.40 -22.25
N TRP A 327 10.91 -15.94 -21.68
CA TRP A 327 10.95 -14.87 -20.69
C TRP A 327 10.30 -13.58 -21.21
N VAL A 328 9.34 -13.03 -20.47
CA VAL A 328 8.59 -11.82 -20.85
C VAL A 328 9.50 -10.60 -21.05
N GLY A 329 10.71 -10.60 -20.48
CA GLY A 329 11.70 -9.52 -20.66
C GLY A 329 12.38 -9.48 -22.03
N ILE A 330 12.20 -10.48 -22.90
CA ILE A 330 12.82 -10.51 -24.25
C ILE A 330 12.43 -9.28 -25.07
N GLY A 331 11.18 -8.83 -25.00
CA GLY A 331 10.72 -7.66 -25.75
C GLY A 331 11.36 -6.35 -25.28
N ALA A 332 11.52 -6.17 -23.97
CA ALA A 332 12.26 -5.03 -23.40
C ALA A 332 13.72 -5.02 -23.87
N VAL A 333 14.41 -6.16 -23.75
CA VAL A 333 15.81 -6.29 -24.22
C VAL A 333 15.90 -6.01 -25.71
N THR A 334 14.96 -6.51 -26.51
CA THR A 334 14.93 -6.26 -27.96
C THR A 334 14.79 -4.78 -28.27
N LEU A 335 13.88 -4.06 -27.59
CA LEU A 335 13.74 -2.60 -27.75
C LEU A 335 15.00 -1.85 -27.36
N THR A 336 15.59 -2.19 -26.21
CA THR A 336 16.82 -1.55 -25.72
C THR A 336 18.00 -1.78 -26.67
N VAL A 337 18.17 -2.99 -27.18
CA VAL A 337 19.24 -3.32 -28.15
C VAL A 337 18.98 -2.64 -29.49
N LEU A 338 17.76 -2.69 -30.02
CA LEU A 338 17.39 -2.07 -31.29
C LEU A 338 17.64 -0.55 -31.27
N PHE A 339 17.05 0.16 -30.30
CA PHE A 339 17.22 1.61 -30.19
C PHE A 339 18.60 2.01 -29.70
N GLY A 340 19.28 1.17 -28.92
CA GLY A 340 20.68 1.34 -28.59
C GLY A 340 21.57 1.31 -29.84
N ALA A 341 21.34 0.34 -30.74
CA ALA A 341 22.06 0.28 -32.01
C ALA A 341 21.76 1.49 -32.90
N VAL A 342 20.50 1.91 -33.01
CA VAL A 342 20.11 3.13 -33.75
C VAL A 342 20.79 4.37 -33.16
N ALA A 343 20.79 4.52 -31.84
CA ALA A 343 21.41 5.65 -31.17
C ALA A 343 22.94 5.65 -31.35
N VAL A 344 23.61 4.50 -31.19
CA VAL A 344 25.04 4.39 -31.43
C VAL A 344 25.38 4.71 -32.89
N LEU A 345 24.61 4.21 -33.86
CA LEU A 345 24.86 4.49 -35.27
C LEU A 345 24.64 5.97 -35.61
N GLY A 346 23.54 6.57 -35.15
CA GLY A 346 23.19 7.97 -35.44
C GLY A 346 24.02 9.00 -34.67
N LEU A 347 24.35 8.70 -33.42
CA LEU A 347 25.02 9.60 -32.47
C LEU A 347 26.46 9.20 -32.18
N ARG A 348 27.08 8.33 -33.00
CA ARG A 348 28.49 7.90 -32.83
C ARG A 348 29.47 9.05 -32.69
N HIS A 349 29.19 10.19 -33.31
CA HIS A 349 30.04 11.39 -33.25
C HIS A 349 30.06 12.05 -31.85
N LEU A 350 29.10 11.72 -30.99
CA LEU A 350 29.06 12.15 -29.59
C LEU A 350 29.88 11.25 -28.66
N LEU A 351 30.32 10.07 -29.13
CA LEU A 351 31.13 9.16 -28.33
C LEU A 351 32.51 9.78 -28.07
N GLY A 352 32.83 10.02 -26.80
CA GLY A 352 34.10 10.61 -26.38
C GLY A 352 34.12 12.14 -26.34
N VAL A 353 33.00 12.82 -26.61
CA VAL A 353 32.89 14.28 -26.48
C VAL A 353 32.80 14.66 -24.98
N PRO A 354 33.56 15.68 -24.52
CA PRO A 354 33.62 16.03 -23.09
C PRO A 354 32.36 16.76 -22.57
N ALA A 355 31.62 17.46 -23.44
CA ALA A 355 30.38 18.16 -23.09
C ALA A 355 29.52 18.39 -24.34
N LEU A 356 28.20 18.38 -24.18
CA LEU A 356 27.26 18.76 -25.23
C LEU A 356 27.12 20.28 -25.32
N ALA A 357 27.09 20.80 -26.54
CA ALA A 357 26.82 22.20 -26.85
C ALA A 357 26.07 22.30 -28.19
N GLY A 358 25.14 23.24 -28.31
CA GLY A 358 24.39 23.49 -29.55
C GLY A 358 22.88 23.54 -29.33
N GLY A 359 22.20 24.32 -30.19
CA GLY A 359 20.77 24.59 -30.05
C GLY A 359 20.46 25.22 -28.68
N ASN A 360 19.62 24.54 -27.88
CA ASN A 360 19.26 24.95 -26.53
C ASN A 360 20.28 24.52 -25.44
N LEU A 361 21.25 23.66 -25.75
CA LEU A 361 22.25 23.17 -24.77
C LEU A 361 23.43 24.13 -24.57
N LEU A 362 23.79 24.31 -23.30
CA LEU A 362 25.02 24.95 -22.86
C LEU A 362 25.93 23.92 -22.15
N PRO A 363 27.26 23.98 -22.32
CA PRO A 363 28.18 23.16 -21.56
C PRO A 363 27.98 23.32 -20.05
N VAL A 364 27.89 22.20 -19.33
CA VAL A 364 27.72 22.19 -17.88
C VAL A 364 29.09 22.20 -17.20
N SER A 365 29.19 22.89 -16.06
CA SER A 365 30.41 22.88 -15.24
C SER A 365 30.78 21.46 -14.83
N THR A 366 32.07 21.13 -14.89
CA THR A 366 32.60 19.84 -14.44
C THR A 366 32.84 19.80 -12.93
N ASP A 367 32.84 20.96 -12.27
CA ASP A 367 33.07 21.08 -10.83
C ASP A 367 31.75 20.96 -10.05
N LEU A 368 31.64 19.93 -9.22
CA LEU A 368 30.49 19.68 -8.35
C LEU A 368 30.28 20.81 -7.33
N ALA A 369 31.36 21.41 -6.81
CA ALA A 369 31.24 22.49 -5.83
C ALA A 369 30.63 23.74 -6.47
N ALA A 370 31.02 24.07 -7.71
CA ALA A 370 30.39 25.10 -8.51
C ALA A 370 28.91 24.81 -8.81
N LEU A 371 28.54 23.56 -9.09
CA LEU A 371 27.13 23.20 -9.33
C LEU A 371 26.27 23.33 -8.06
N LEU A 372 26.78 22.87 -6.91
CA LEU A 372 26.08 22.98 -5.62
C LEU A 372 25.95 24.43 -5.18
N SER A 373 27.02 25.23 -5.33
CA SER A 373 26.97 26.65 -4.98
C SER A 373 25.99 27.41 -5.87
N LYS A 374 25.97 27.12 -7.19
CA LYS A 374 25.01 27.72 -8.12
C LYS A 374 23.57 27.30 -7.81
N ALA A 375 23.32 26.02 -7.53
CA ALA A 375 22.00 25.49 -7.19
C ALA A 375 21.45 26.04 -5.86
N ALA A 376 22.32 26.30 -4.89
CA ALA A 376 21.95 26.90 -3.61
C ALA A 376 21.87 28.44 -3.67
N SER A 377 22.47 29.08 -4.68
CA SER A 377 22.50 30.53 -4.82
C SER A 377 21.22 31.09 -5.45
N GLY A 378 20.72 32.20 -4.89
CA GLY A 378 19.64 33.00 -5.50
C GLY A 378 20.16 34.17 -6.35
N TRP A 379 21.45 34.16 -6.69
CA TRP A 379 22.13 35.27 -7.36
C TRP A 379 22.89 34.78 -8.59
N THR A 380 22.67 35.42 -9.73
CA THR A 380 23.41 35.14 -10.96
C THR A 380 24.57 36.11 -11.10
N SER A 381 25.73 35.62 -11.51
CA SER A 381 26.92 36.44 -11.82
C SER A 381 26.98 36.89 -13.29
N ALA A 382 25.90 36.71 -14.05
CA ALA A 382 25.84 37.16 -15.44
C ALA A 382 25.73 38.69 -15.52
N GLY A 383 26.52 39.33 -16.39
CA GLY A 383 26.56 40.79 -16.53
C GLY A 383 27.02 41.50 -15.25
N ALA A 384 26.28 42.51 -14.80
CA ALA A 384 26.54 43.21 -13.52
C ALA A 384 26.05 42.43 -12.28
N GLY A 385 25.45 41.25 -12.48
CA GLY A 385 24.81 40.44 -11.46
C GLY A 385 23.36 40.86 -11.20
N ALA A 386 22.49 39.86 -11.03
CA ALA A 386 21.08 40.07 -10.75
C ALA A 386 20.52 38.91 -9.91
N PRO A 387 19.44 39.14 -9.12
CA PRO A 387 18.69 38.04 -8.52
C PRO A 387 18.28 37.04 -9.60
N GLY A 388 18.66 35.79 -9.42
CA GLY A 388 18.25 34.72 -10.30
C GLY A 388 18.60 33.39 -9.70
N TYR A 389 17.60 32.52 -9.68
CA TYR A 389 17.68 31.17 -9.16
C TYR A 389 17.47 30.22 -10.33
N ASP A 390 18.37 29.25 -10.49
CA ASP A 390 18.34 28.22 -11.54
C ASP A 390 17.18 27.22 -11.38
N GLY A 391 16.29 27.43 -10.40
CA GLY A 391 15.18 26.54 -10.15
C GLY A 391 15.63 25.22 -9.51
N PRO A 392 14.69 24.27 -9.35
CA PRO A 392 15.04 22.89 -9.03
C PRO A 392 15.92 22.19 -10.09
N PHE A 393 16.06 22.77 -11.28
CA PHE A 393 16.97 22.27 -12.32
C PHE A 393 18.44 22.27 -11.88
N GLY A 394 18.90 23.30 -11.17
CA GLY A 394 20.28 23.37 -10.66
C GLY A 394 20.62 22.19 -9.74
N TRP A 395 19.67 21.78 -8.90
CA TRP A 395 19.81 20.60 -8.04
C TRP A 395 19.85 19.28 -8.82
N LEU A 396 19.12 19.17 -9.94
CA LEU A 396 19.24 18.02 -10.84
C LEU A 396 20.62 17.95 -11.51
N LEU A 397 21.19 19.08 -11.93
CA LEU A 397 22.56 19.11 -12.47
C LEU A 397 23.59 18.72 -11.41
N ALA A 398 23.44 19.17 -10.17
CA ALA A 398 24.29 18.74 -9.06
C ALA A 398 24.17 17.22 -8.81
N LEU A 399 22.97 16.65 -8.89
CA LEU A 399 22.75 15.20 -8.80
C LEU A 399 23.47 14.44 -9.92
N PHE A 400 23.44 14.95 -11.17
CA PHE A 400 24.21 14.37 -12.27
C PHE A 400 25.73 14.47 -12.02
N GLY A 401 26.19 15.53 -11.37
CA GLY A 401 27.57 15.74 -10.95
C GLY A 401 28.08 14.75 -9.90
N LEU A 402 27.21 14.08 -9.13
CA LEU A 402 27.59 13.08 -8.12
C LEU A 402 28.08 11.75 -8.71
N THR A 403 27.85 11.51 -10.00
CA THR A 403 28.26 10.27 -10.66
C THR A 403 29.75 10.33 -11.05
N THR A 404 30.07 10.93 -12.19
CA THR A 404 31.43 11.21 -12.66
C THR A 404 31.60 12.70 -12.91
N ASN A 405 30.74 13.27 -13.76
CA ASN A 405 30.64 14.68 -14.07
C ASN A 405 29.29 14.91 -14.75
N ALA A 406 28.59 16.01 -14.42
CA ALA A 406 27.29 16.34 -14.99
C ALA A 406 27.31 16.41 -16.52
N SER A 407 28.38 16.94 -17.13
CA SER A 407 28.52 17.02 -18.59
C SER A 407 28.58 15.64 -19.25
N MET A 408 29.34 14.71 -18.69
CA MET A 408 29.45 13.34 -19.22
C MET A 408 28.13 12.57 -19.02
N THR A 409 27.45 12.77 -17.89
CA THR A 409 26.12 12.21 -17.64
C THR A 409 25.11 12.65 -18.68
N LEU A 410 25.13 13.92 -19.09
CA LEU A 410 24.25 14.43 -20.14
C LEU A 410 24.59 13.84 -21.52
N VAL A 411 25.88 13.64 -21.86
CA VAL A 411 26.29 12.95 -23.11
C VAL A 411 25.70 11.54 -23.17
N TRP A 412 25.87 10.76 -22.10
CA TRP A 412 25.32 9.39 -22.04
C TRP A 412 23.80 9.38 -22.02
N LEU A 413 23.17 10.31 -21.32
CA LEU A 413 21.71 10.46 -21.33
C LEU A 413 21.19 10.72 -22.75
N TRP A 414 21.90 11.54 -23.55
CA TRP A 414 21.54 11.82 -24.95
C TRP A 414 21.65 10.56 -25.81
N ILE A 415 22.76 9.83 -25.69
CA ILE A 415 22.99 8.57 -26.42
C ILE A 415 21.96 7.50 -26.01
N LEU A 416 21.59 7.44 -24.74
CA LEU A 416 20.66 6.44 -24.22
C LEU A 416 19.19 6.88 -24.27
N ALA A 417 18.87 8.05 -24.83
CA ALA A 417 17.52 8.60 -24.79
C ALA A 417 16.47 7.69 -25.45
N LEU A 418 16.75 7.21 -26.67
CA LEU A 418 15.87 6.30 -27.42
C LEU A 418 15.64 4.97 -26.68
N PRO A 419 16.68 4.22 -26.24
CA PRO A 419 16.46 2.96 -25.53
C PRO A 419 15.79 3.15 -24.16
N LEU A 420 16.10 4.24 -23.43
CA LEU A 420 15.46 4.53 -22.15
C LEU A 420 13.97 4.87 -22.31
N ALA A 421 13.61 5.65 -23.34
CA ALA A 421 12.23 5.96 -23.65
C ALA A 421 11.43 4.68 -23.99
N GLY A 422 11.96 3.85 -24.91
CA GLY A 422 11.30 2.61 -25.31
C GLY A 422 11.13 1.61 -24.16
N PHE A 423 12.16 1.49 -23.31
CA PHE A 423 12.11 0.65 -22.11
C PHE A 423 11.08 1.16 -21.09
N GLY A 424 11.02 2.46 -20.84
CA GLY A 424 10.02 3.06 -19.96
C GLY A 424 8.59 2.81 -20.45
N ALA A 425 8.34 3.00 -21.75
CA ALA A 425 7.02 2.74 -22.34
C ALA A 425 6.62 1.27 -22.33
N TRP A 426 7.57 0.34 -22.54
CA TRP A 426 7.35 -1.10 -22.35
C TRP A 426 6.91 -1.42 -20.92
N MET A 427 7.62 -0.87 -19.93
CA MET A 427 7.33 -1.11 -18.51
C MET A 427 5.95 -0.54 -18.11
N MET A 428 5.63 0.66 -18.60
CA MET A 428 4.31 1.28 -18.41
C MET A 428 3.19 0.46 -19.05
N ALA A 429 3.34 0.05 -20.30
CA ALA A 429 2.35 -0.77 -21.00
C ALA A 429 2.13 -2.11 -20.29
N GLY A 430 3.16 -2.65 -19.63
CA GLY A 430 3.04 -3.86 -18.83
C GLY A 430 2.15 -3.77 -17.60
N ALA A 431 1.88 -2.57 -17.09
CA ALA A 431 0.87 -2.35 -16.05
C ALA A 431 -0.57 -2.32 -16.61
N ILE A 432 -0.73 -2.17 -17.93
CA ILE A 432 -2.02 -1.97 -18.60
C ILE A 432 -2.51 -3.23 -19.33
N THR A 433 -1.60 -4.02 -19.90
CA THR A 433 -1.92 -5.23 -20.66
C THR A 433 -0.87 -6.32 -20.43
N SER A 434 -1.29 -7.58 -20.50
CA SER A 434 -0.44 -8.78 -20.51
C SER A 434 0.17 -9.06 -21.89
N SER A 435 -0.37 -8.49 -22.97
CA SER A 435 0.06 -8.78 -24.34
C SER A 435 1.47 -8.26 -24.65
N ARG A 436 2.41 -9.18 -24.90
CA ARG A 436 3.79 -8.88 -25.28
C ARG A 436 3.91 -8.00 -26.52
N TYR A 437 3.01 -8.20 -27.50
CA TYR A 437 3.03 -7.47 -28.76
C TYR A 437 2.59 -6.01 -28.56
N LEU A 438 1.59 -5.78 -27.72
CA LEU A 438 1.13 -4.42 -27.41
C LEU A 438 2.17 -3.65 -26.59
N ARG A 439 2.84 -4.31 -25.64
CA ARG A 439 3.97 -3.72 -24.91
C ARG A 439 5.11 -3.34 -25.86
N PHE A 440 5.43 -4.22 -26.83
CA PHE A 440 6.47 -3.96 -27.84
C PHE A 440 6.11 -2.77 -28.71
N ALA A 441 4.88 -2.75 -29.24
CA ALA A 441 4.39 -1.67 -30.08
C ALA A 441 4.36 -0.33 -29.33
N ALA A 442 3.95 -0.31 -28.06
CA ALA A 442 3.97 0.90 -27.25
C ALA A 442 5.39 1.43 -27.04
N GLY A 443 6.36 0.54 -26.75
CA GLY A 443 7.76 0.91 -26.63
C GLY A 443 8.36 1.45 -27.95
N LEU A 444 8.02 0.81 -29.08
CA LEU A 444 8.44 1.23 -30.41
C LEU A 444 7.89 2.61 -30.78
N LEU A 445 6.58 2.82 -30.62
CA LEU A 445 5.90 4.08 -30.94
C LEU A 445 6.40 5.24 -30.07
N TRP A 446 6.66 4.98 -28.78
CA TRP A 446 7.15 6.00 -27.87
C TRP A 446 8.60 6.39 -28.18
N ALA A 447 9.51 5.42 -28.34
CA ALA A 447 10.91 5.71 -28.67
C ALA A 447 11.09 6.36 -30.05
N ALA A 448 10.23 6.05 -31.01
CA ALA A 448 10.26 6.65 -32.35
C ALA A 448 9.41 7.93 -32.47
N ALA A 449 8.89 8.49 -31.37
CA ALA A 449 8.02 9.65 -31.41
C ALA A 449 8.76 10.89 -31.96
N PRO A 450 8.15 11.67 -32.89
CA PRO A 450 8.79 12.86 -33.48
C PRO A 450 9.27 13.87 -32.44
N VAL A 451 8.51 14.02 -31.34
CA VAL A 451 8.83 14.94 -30.25
C VAL A 451 10.17 14.62 -29.55
N LEU A 452 10.53 13.34 -29.41
CA LEU A 452 11.81 12.93 -28.83
C LEU A 452 12.96 13.22 -29.80
N LEU A 453 12.77 12.90 -31.08
CA LEU A 453 13.77 13.13 -32.13
C LEU A 453 14.07 14.62 -32.30
N ILE A 454 13.04 15.46 -32.25
CA ILE A 454 13.18 16.92 -32.30
C ILE A 454 13.88 17.47 -31.05
N SER A 455 13.56 16.92 -29.87
CA SER A 455 14.26 17.31 -28.64
C SER A 455 15.75 16.98 -28.72
N LEU A 456 16.11 15.83 -29.32
CA LEU A 456 17.49 15.43 -29.57
C LEU A 456 18.20 16.34 -30.57
N SER A 457 17.54 16.71 -31.68
CA SER A 457 18.14 17.53 -32.74
C SER A 457 18.37 18.97 -32.32
N GLU A 458 17.48 19.54 -31.50
CA GLU A 458 17.56 20.94 -31.06
C GLU A 458 18.25 21.14 -29.72
N GLY A 459 18.69 20.06 -29.08
CA GLY A 459 19.32 20.17 -27.76
C GLY A 459 18.33 20.53 -26.64
N ARG A 460 17.04 20.19 -26.76
CA ARG A 460 16.02 20.57 -25.76
C ARG A 460 15.97 19.56 -24.63
N LEU A 461 16.76 19.80 -23.58
CA LEU A 461 16.86 18.91 -22.42
C LEU A 461 15.51 18.70 -21.70
N GLY A 462 14.69 19.76 -21.59
CA GLY A 462 13.35 19.70 -21.01
C GLY A 462 12.42 18.72 -21.71
N GLY A 463 12.39 18.78 -23.05
CA GLY A 463 11.62 17.86 -23.88
C GLY A 463 12.10 16.41 -23.73
N LEU A 464 13.41 16.21 -23.83
CA LEU A 464 14.04 14.89 -23.74
C LEU A 464 13.79 14.20 -22.39
N LEU A 465 14.11 14.87 -21.28
CA LEU A 465 13.94 14.29 -19.96
C LEU A 465 12.47 14.05 -19.63
N THR A 466 11.58 14.98 -20.00
CA THR A 466 10.13 14.79 -19.83
C THR A 466 9.67 13.54 -20.58
N HIS A 467 10.11 13.35 -21.83
CA HIS A 467 9.73 12.20 -22.65
C HIS A 467 10.26 10.86 -22.10
N ILE A 468 11.47 10.84 -21.54
CA ILE A 468 12.02 9.64 -20.91
C ILE A 468 11.29 9.31 -19.59
N VAL A 469 10.95 10.33 -18.79
CA VAL A 469 10.41 10.16 -17.43
C VAL A 469 8.89 9.91 -17.43
N LEU A 470 8.14 10.44 -18.39
CA LEU A 470 6.67 10.31 -18.45
C LEU A 470 6.13 8.87 -18.36
N PRO A 471 6.68 7.87 -19.08
CA PRO A 471 6.24 6.49 -18.92
C PRO A 471 6.37 5.97 -17.48
N TRP A 472 7.47 6.32 -16.81
CA TRP A 472 7.72 5.94 -15.42
C TRP A 472 6.76 6.65 -14.46
N PHE A 473 6.45 7.91 -14.74
CA PHE A 473 5.46 8.68 -13.98
C PHE A 473 4.08 8.02 -14.06
N VAL A 474 3.63 7.65 -15.26
CA VAL A 474 2.36 6.93 -15.44
C VAL A 474 2.41 5.54 -14.80
N LEU A 475 3.50 4.79 -14.94
CA LEU A 475 3.67 3.50 -14.27
C LEU A 475 3.57 3.61 -12.74
N ALA A 476 4.23 4.61 -12.15
CA ALA A 476 4.16 4.88 -10.72
C ALA A 476 2.74 5.25 -10.30
N LEU A 477 2.05 6.06 -11.11
CA LEU A 477 0.65 6.43 -10.88
C LEU A 477 -0.26 5.20 -10.87
N LEU A 478 -0.14 4.31 -11.87
CA LEU A 478 -0.89 3.06 -11.97
C LEU A 478 -0.63 2.14 -10.77
N ARG A 479 0.62 2.02 -10.34
CA ARG A 479 0.99 1.23 -9.15
C ARG A 479 0.49 1.86 -7.85
N ALA A 480 0.47 3.18 -7.75
CA ALA A 480 -0.01 3.90 -6.57
C ALA A 480 -1.50 3.67 -6.32
N ILE A 481 -2.30 3.69 -7.38
CA ILE A 481 -3.74 3.40 -7.33
C ILE A 481 -4.06 1.89 -7.28
N GLY A 482 -3.04 1.03 -7.35
CA GLY A 482 -3.18 -0.42 -7.38
C GLY A 482 -3.85 -0.94 -8.67
N TYR A 483 -3.76 -0.21 -9.78
CA TYR A 483 -4.39 -0.62 -11.04
C TYR A 483 -3.89 -2.01 -11.45
N LYS A 484 -4.83 -2.90 -11.75
CA LYS A 484 -4.59 -4.24 -12.29
C LYS A 484 -5.21 -4.29 -13.68
N ALA A 485 -4.45 -4.74 -14.67
CA ALA A 485 -4.92 -4.85 -16.04
C ALA A 485 -6.20 -5.73 -16.15
N ASP A 486 -7.15 -5.31 -16.97
CA ASP A 486 -8.48 -5.95 -17.07
C ASP A 486 -8.40 -7.39 -17.62
N ASP A 487 -7.44 -7.68 -18.51
CA ASP A 487 -7.14 -9.04 -18.98
C ASP A 487 -6.64 -9.94 -17.84
N ILE A 488 -5.74 -9.44 -17.00
CA ILE A 488 -5.23 -10.17 -15.82
C ILE A 488 -6.36 -10.48 -14.84
N GLN A 489 -7.31 -9.56 -14.66
CA GLN A 489 -8.48 -9.78 -13.81
C GLN A 489 -9.38 -10.87 -14.38
N LEU A 490 -9.65 -10.84 -15.69
CA LEU A 490 -10.45 -11.85 -16.37
C LEU A 490 -9.82 -13.25 -16.29
N PHE A 491 -8.51 -13.38 -16.55
CA PHE A 491 -7.83 -14.68 -16.43
C PHE A 491 -7.85 -15.21 -14.99
N ARG A 492 -7.74 -14.33 -13.98
CA ARG A 492 -7.85 -14.73 -12.58
C ARG A 492 -9.26 -15.19 -12.23
N SER A 493 -10.31 -14.48 -12.68
CA SER A 493 -11.69 -14.87 -12.36
C SER A 493 -12.03 -16.23 -12.96
N LEU A 494 -11.58 -16.51 -14.19
CA LEU A 494 -11.74 -17.81 -14.83
C LEU A 494 -11.05 -18.93 -14.02
N ARG A 495 -9.83 -18.69 -13.53
CA ARG A 495 -9.10 -19.67 -12.70
C ARG A 495 -9.74 -19.88 -11.32
N SER A 496 -10.26 -18.82 -10.70
CA SER A 496 -10.90 -18.93 -9.38
C SER A 496 -12.22 -19.69 -9.42
N GLU A 497 -12.96 -19.67 -10.53
CA GLU A 497 -14.18 -20.47 -10.65
C GLU A 497 -13.88 -21.98 -10.64
N ASP A 498 -12.74 -22.40 -11.19
CA ASP A 498 -12.28 -23.79 -11.17
C ASP A 498 -11.72 -24.18 -9.78
N GLU A 499 -10.94 -23.32 -9.11
CA GLU A 499 -10.35 -23.60 -7.78
C GLU A 499 -11.39 -23.53 -6.62
N VAL A 500 -12.41 -22.66 -6.72
CA VAL A 500 -13.47 -22.52 -5.68
C VAL A 500 -14.41 -23.74 -5.64
N ALA A 501 -14.45 -24.55 -6.70
CA ALA A 501 -15.20 -25.81 -6.69
C ALA A 501 -14.61 -26.86 -5.72
N GLU A 502 -13.32 -26.77 -5.38
CA GLU A 502 -12.63 -27.73 -4.50
C GLU A 502 -12.33 -27.19 -3.10
N GLN A 503 -12.22 -25.88 -2.90
CA GLN A 503 -11.82 -25.31 -1.61
C GLN A 503 -12.88 -24.35 -1.08
N ARG A 504 -13.62 -24.77 -0.04
CA ARG A 504 -14.35 -23.84 0.84
C ARG A 504 -13.30 -23.09 1.68
N PRO A 505 -13.05 -21.80 1.45
CA PRO A 505 -12.00 -21.11 2.19
C PRO A 505 -12.47 -20.86 3.63
N VAL A 506 -11.77 -21.47 4.58
CA VAL A 506 -11.81 -21.04 5.97
C VAL A 506 -11.02 -19.73 6.05
N VAL A 507 -11.74 -18.61 6.15
CA VAL A 507 -11.13 -17.27 6.21
C VAL A 507 -10.71 -16.99 7.65
N PHE A 508 -9.45 -17.31 7.97
CA PHE A 508 -8.80 -16.83 9.20
C PHE A 508 -7.51 -16.09 8.87
N GLY A 509 -7.27 -15.01 9.60
CA GLY A 509 -6.11 -14.15 9.42
C GLY A 509 -6.47 -12.82 8.77
N ARG A 510 -6.37 -11.75 9.58
CA ARG A 510 -6.18 -10.35 9.18
C ARG A 510 -6.91 -9.98 7.89
N LYS A 511 -8.16 -9.49 7.99
CA LYS A 511 -9.01 -8.95 6.91
C LYS A 511 -8.54 -9.48 5.57
N ALA A 512 -9.16 -10.54 5.02
CA ALA A 512 -9.09 -10.88 3.60
C ALA A 512 -8.84 -9.58 2.83
N ARG A 513 -7.57 -9.29 2.52
CA ARG A 513 -7.16 -7.90 2.30
C ARG A 513 -7.76 -7.65 0.97
N ASP A 514 -8.88 -6.93 0.96
CA ASP A 514 -9.84 -6.88 -0.15
C ASP A 514 -9.06 -7.13 -1.43
N SER A 515 -9.39 -8.20 -2.16
CA SER A 515 -8.75 -8.60 -3.41
C SER A 515 -8.59 -7.42 -4.41
N ASN A 516 -9.28 -6.31 -4.14
CA ASN A 516 -8.94 -4.93 -4.48
C ASN A 516 -7.54 -4.47 -4.01
N ALA A 517 -6.54 -4.71 -4.85
CA ALA A 517 -5.55 -3.70 -5.24
C ALA A 517 -5.12 -2.72 -4.12
N ALA A 518 -4.33 -3.19 -3.16
CA ALA A 518 -3.80 -2.33 -2.11
C ALA A 518 -2.99 -1.18 -2.74
N THR A 519 -3.45 0.06 -2.52
CA THR A 519 -2.76 1.27 -2.95
C THR A 519 -1.34 1.28 -2.39
N SER A 520 -0.36 1.68 -3.21
CA SER A 520 1.05 1.66 -2.83
C SER A 520 1.53 3.07 -2.51
N LEU A 521 1.82 3.32 -1.22
CA LEU A 521 2.40 4.59 -0.79
C LEU A 521 3.80 4.82 -1.38
N THR A 522 4.60 3.75 -1.54
CA THR A 522 5.92 3.84 -2.17
C THR A 522 5.81 4.26 -3.63
N ALA A 523 4.79 3.78 -4.35
CA ALA A 523 4.55 4.22 -5.71
C ALA A 523 4.03 5.67 -5.76
N ALA A 524 3.20 6.10 -4.80
CA ALA A 524 2.80 7.50 -4.68
C ALA A 524 3.99 8.43 -4.39
N ALA A 525 4.97 7.99 -3.59
CA ALA A 525 6.22 8.73 -3.39
C ALA A 525 7.01 8.88 -4.71
N TRP A 526 7.08 7.83 -5.52
CA TRP A 526 7.66 7.92 -6.87
C TRP A 526 6.90 8.89 -7.78
N VAL A 527 5.56 8.94 -7.71
CA VAL A 527 4.76 9.96 -8.43
C VAL A 527 5.21 11.37 -8.02
N ALA A 528 5.40 11.65 -6.73
CA ALA A 528 5.86 12.94 -6.24
C ALA A 528 7.28 13.29 -6.73
N ILE A 529 8.21 12.32 -6.68
CA ILE A 529 9.60 12.49 -7.13
C ILE A 529 9.65 12.73 -8.63
N LEU A 530 8.98 11.90 -9.44
CA LEU A 530 9.00 12.01 -10.90
C LEU A 530 8.29 13.28 -11.37
N LEU A 531 7.22 13.71 -10.68
CA LEU A 531 6.60 15.01 -10.89
C LEU A 531 7.60 16.13 -10.65
N ALA A 532 8.31 16.12 -9.51
CA ALA A 532 9.34 17.11 -9.20
C ALA A 532 10.45 17.15 -10.26
N VAL A 533 10.93 15.98 -10.72
CA VAL A 533 11.92 15.86 -11.79
C VAL A 533 11.41 16.47 -13.11
N ILE A 534 10.21 16.12 -13.57
CA ILE A 534 9.66 16.68 -14.82
C ILE A 534 9.52 18.19 -14.70
N THR A 535 8.94 18.67 -13.59
CA THR A 535 8.75 20.10 -13.39
C THR A 535 10.07 20.85 -13.26
N ALA A 536 11.12 20.21 -12.75
CA ALA A 536 12.42 20.83 -12.64
C ALA A 536 13.07 21.10 -13.99
N VAL A 537 12.88 20.23 -14.99
CA VAL A 537 13.44 20.44 -16.34
C VAL A 537 12.45 21.15 -17.27
N ALA A 538 11.16 21.15 -16.95
CA ALA A 538 10.13 21.86 -17.69
C ALA A 538 9.09 22.45 -16.72
N PRO A 539 9.33 23.65 -16.14
CA PRO A 539 8.44 24.25 -15.15
C PRO A 539 7.00 24.44 -15.63
N SER A 540 6.80 24.66 -16.94
CA SER A 540 5.49 24.74 -17.58
C SER A 540 4.63 23.47 -17.38
N MET A 541 5.24 22.32 -17.07
CA MET A 541 4.55 21.05 -16.85
C MET A 541 3.89 20.91 -15.47
N PHE A 542 4.18 21.81 -14.51
CA PHE A 542 3.62 21.70 -13.15
C PHE A 542 2.09 21.74 -13.15
N ILE A 543 1.51 22.69 -13.90
CA ILE A 543 0.05 22.86 -13.98
C ILE A 543 -0.62 21.64 -14.64
N PRO A 544 -0.28 21.23 -15.87
CA PRO A 544 -0.98 20.13 -16.52
C PRO A 544 -0.79 18.79 -15.80
N LEU A 545 0.39 18.49 -15.24
CA LEU A 545 0.60 17.25 -14.49
C LEU A 545 -0.16 17.23 -13.16
N THR A 546 -0.21 18.34 -12.44
CA THR A 546 -0.99 18.46 -11.19
C THR A 546 -2.48 18.35 -11.47
N ALA A 547 -2.97 19.02 -12.53
CA ALA A 547 -4.34 18.85 -12.99
C ALA A 547 -4.64 17.38 -13.33
N GLY A 548 -3.68 16.65 -13.90
CA GLY A 548 -3.80 15.22 -14.15
C GLY A 548 -3.92 14.34 -12.92
N VAL A 549 -3.11 14.61 -11.91
CA VAL A 549 -3.24 13.93 -10.61
C VAL A 549 -4.63 14.17 -10.03
N ILE A 550 -5.16 15.40 -10.14
CA ILE A 550 -6.52 15.74 -9.70
C ILE A 550 -7.57 14.98 -10.52
N VAL A 551 -7.48 14.97 -11.86
CA VAL A 551 -8.40 14.25 -12.74
C VAL A 551 -8.44 12.76 -12.39
N VAL A 552 -7.28 12.12 -12.23
CA VAL A 552 -7.18 10.71 -11.84
C VAL A 552 -7.79 10.48 -10.46
N THR A 553 -7.61 11.42 -9.53
CA THR A 553 -8.22 11.38 -8.21
C THR A 553 -9.75 11.50 -8.26
N LEU A 554 -10.28 12.37 -9.10
CA LEU A 554 -11.72 12.57 -9.28
C LEU A 554 -12.38 11.38 -9.98
N VAL A 555 -11.74 10.83 -11.02
CA VAL A 555 -12.25 9.69 -11.80
C VAL A 555 -12.23 8.40 -10.98
N LEU A 556 -11.19 8.16 -10.17
CA LEU A 556 -11.00 6.91 -9.42
C LEU A 556 -11.41 7.01 -7.93
N ARG A 557 -11.84 8.18 -7.45
CA ARG A 557 -12.37 8.46 -6.11
C ARG A 557 -11.52 7.91 -4.97
N SER A 558 -12.07 7.02 -4.14
CA SER A 558 -11.46 6.56 -2.87
C SER A 558 -10.09 5.91 -3.04
N ARG A 559 -9.81 5.32 -4.21
CA ARG A 559 -8.54 4.63 -4.52
C ARG A 559 -7.35 5.59 -4.73
N ALA A 560 -7.62 6.87 -4.99
CA ALA A 560 -6.59 7.83 -5.36
C ALA A 560 -6.33 8.91 -4.28
N LYS A 561 -6.98 8.83 -3.11
CA LYS A 561 -6.76 9.79 -2.00
C LYS A 561 -5.29 9.94 -1.59
N ILE A 562 -4.50 8.88 -1.76
CA ILE A 562 -3.07 8.88 -1.44
C ILE A 562 -2.26 9.81 -2.36
N LEU A 563 -2.76 10.11 -3.56
CA LEU A 563 -2.11 10.96 -4.55
C LEU A 563 -2.28 12.46 -4.29
N TRP A 564 -3.21 12.86 -3.42
CA TRP A 564 -3.51 14.28 -3.16
C TRP A 564 -2.27 15.09 -2.72
N TRP A 565 -1.35 14.44 -2.03
CA TRP A 565 -0.13 15.07 -1.51
C TRP A 565 1.06 15.03 -2.48
N THR A 566 0.97 14.33 -3.61
CA THR A 566 2.12 14.19 -4.53
C THR A 566 2.56 15.51 -5.18
N PRO A 567 1.67 16.48 -5.49
CA PRO A 567 2.09 17.79 -6.01
C PRO A 567 2.87 18.63 -5.00
N LEU A 568 2.75 18.35 -3.69
CA LEU A 568 3.36 19.15 -2.64
C LEU A 568 4.90 19.18 -2.75
N LEU A 569 5.52 18.05 -3.09
CA LEU A 569 6.97 17.98 -3.25
C LEU A 569 7.44 18.89 -4.40
N ALA A 570 6.83 18.77 -5.57
CA ALA A 570 7.15 19.63 -6.70
C ALA A 570 6.93 21.11 -6.36
N ALA A 571 5.78 21.47 -5.78
CA ALA A 571 5.48 22.84 -5.37
C ALA A 571 6.52 23.39 -4.38
N ALA A 572 6.94 22.59 -3.40
CA ALA A 572 7.94 22.99 -2.41
C ALA A 572 9.29 23.34 -3.05
N THR A 573 9.69 22.63 -4.11
CA THR A 573 10.97 22.90 -4.79
C THR A 573 11.01 24.23 -5.55
N PHE A 574 9.84 24.81 -5.86
CA PHE A 574 9.73 26.13 -6.52
C PHE A 574 9.68 27.30 -5.54
N ILE A 575 9.55 27.07 -4.22
CA ILE A 575 9.46 28.16 -3.23
C ILE A 575 10.64 29.14 -3.36
N PRO A 576 11.92 28.72 -3.46
CA PRO A 576 13.02 29.65 -3.64
C PRO A 576 12.92 30.45 -4.94
N ALA A 577 12.46 29.82 -6.04
CA ALA A 577 12.27 30.48 -7.33
C ALA A 577 11.23 31.60 -7.25
N VAL A 578 10.11 31.35 -6.56
CA VAL A 578 9.05 32.34 -6.34
C VAL A 578 9.55 33.52 -5.52
N VAL A 579 10.37 33.27 -4.49
CA VAL A 579 10.95 34.32 -3.65
C VAL A 579 11.95 35.18 -4.45
N THR A 580 12.84 34.56 -5.23
CA THR A 580 13.88 35.25 -6.00
C THR A 580 13.29 36.03 -7.19
N HIS A 581 12.34 35.44 -7.93
CA HIS A 581 11.74 36.02 -9.13
C HIS A 581 10.42 36.77 -8.86
N ARG A 582 10.20 37.24 -7.63
CA ARG A 582 8.94 37.87 -7.18
C ARG A 582 8.46 39.05 -8.03
N THR A 583 9.37 39.77 -8.69
CA THR A 583 9.05 40.90 -9.58
C THR A 583 8.76 40.48 -11.02
N ASN A 584 9.12 39.25 -11.40
CA ASN A 584 9.02 38.74 -12.75
C ASN A 584 8.62 37.25 -12.76
N LEU A 585 7.40 36.95 -12.33
CA LEU A 585 6.93 35.56 -12.15
C LEU A 585 6.96 34.72 -13.44
N ARG A 586 6.92 35.36 -14.63
CA ARG A 586 7.11 34.64 -15.91
C ARG A 586 8.48 33.95 -16.03
N ALA A 587 9.50 34.44 -15.33
CA ALA A 587 10.82 33.82 -15.33
C ALA A 587 10.82 32.42 -14.67
N ILE A 588 9.84 32.12 -13.82
CA ILE A 588 9.69 30.81 -13.18
C ILE A 588 9.31 29.73 -14.20
N LEU A 589 8.59 30.11 -15.27
CA LEU A 589 8.14 29.20 -16.30
C LEU A 589 9.16 28.98 -17.42
N ALA A 590 10.28 29.71 -17.41
CA ALA A 590 11.30 29.63 -18.44
C ALA A 590 11.95 28.24 -18.49
N ASP A 591 12.14 27.72 -19.71
CA ASP A 591 12.84 26.45 -19.91
C ASP A 591 14.34 26.61 -19.58
N PRO A 592 14.97 25.59 -18.97
CA PRO A 592 16.40 25.62 -18.73
C PRO A 592 17.18 25.55 -20.07
N GLY A 593 18.29 26.28 -20.16
CA GLY A 593 19.17 26.28 -21.33
C GLY A 593 19.25 27.65 -22.01
N ALA A 594 19.88 27.68 -23.18
CA ALA A 594 19.99 28.89 -23.99
C ALA A 594 18.66 29.21 -24.68
N PRO A 595 18.16 30.46 -24.69
CA PRO A 595 16.98 30.83 -25.46
C PRO A 595 17.20 30.54 -26.95
N ALA A 596 16.47 29.56 -27.48
CA ALA A 596 16.57 29.11 -28.86
C ALA A 596 15.18 29.16 -29.52
N GLY A 597 15.03 30.07 -30.49
CA GLY A 597 13.82 30.22 -31.30
C GLY A 597 13.51 28.96 -32.09
N TYR A 598 12.23 28.75 -32.38
CA TYR A 598 11.72 27.65 -33.21
C TYR A 598 10.40 28.04 -33.86
N ASP A 599 9.96 27.30 -34.90
CA ASP A 599 8.71 27.55 -35.61
C ASP A 599 7.58 26.62 -35.09
N PRO A 600 6.71 27.09 -34.16
CA PRO A 600 5.71 26.23 -33.54
C PRO A 600 4.65 25.78 -34.54
N ALA A 601 4.29 24.49 -34.50
CA ALA A 601 3.28 23.93 -35.36
C ALA A 601 1.86 24.48 -35.07
N PRO A 602 0.97 24.57 -36.07
CA PRO A 602 -0.44 24.85 -35.83
C PRO A 602 -1.11 23.74 -35.01
N ALA A 603 -2.22 24.06 -34.34
CA ALA A 603 -2.87 23.15 -33.38
C ALA A 603 -3.23 21.76 -33.91
N TRP A 604 -3.54 21.62 -35.21
CA TRP A 604 -3.83 20.32 -35.83
C TRP A 604 -2.58 19.47 -36.03
N GLN A 605 -1.41 20.07 -36.28
CA GLN A 605 -0.13 19.37 -36.33
C GLN A 605 0.35 19.00 -34.93
N LEU A 606 0.15 19.89 -33.95
CA LEU A 606 0.35 19.57 -32.54
C LEU A 606 -0.49 18.36 -32.14
N LEU A 607 -1.78 18.31 -32.54
CA LEU A 607 -2.67 17.16 -32.30
C LEU A 607 -2.13 15.84 -32.93
N LEU A 608 -1.27 15.90 -33.94
CA LEU A 608 -0.66 14.73 -34.56
C LEU A 608 0.72 14.38 -33.97
N GLY A 609 1.22 15.15 -33.01
CA GLY A 609 2.53 14.95 -32.40
C GLY A 609 3.69 15.66 -33.05
N LEU A 610 3.42 16.60 -33.96
CA LEU A 610 4.44 17.37 -34.67
C LEU A 610 4.64 18.71 -33.93
N PRO A 611 5.79 18.94 -33.25
CA PRO A 611 6.09 20.19 -32.54
C PRO A 611 6.35 21.38 -33.46
N HIS A 612 6.87 21.11 -34.65
CA HIS A 612 7.28 22.09 -35.63
C HIS A 612 6.31 22.14 -36.80
N ASN A 613 6.13 23.35 -37.33
CA ASN A 613 5.37 23.57 -38.54
C ASN A 613 6.06 22.86 -39.72
N THR A 614 5.56 21.67 -40.05
CA THR A 614 6.18 20.78 -41.04
C THR A 614 5.24 20.68 -42.24
N SER A 615 5.79 20.81 -43.46
CA SER A 615 5.00 20.62 -44.67
C SER A 615 4.64 19.14 -44.86
N LEU A 616 3.46 18.86 -45.42
CA LEU A 616 2.98 17.48 -45.59
C LEU A 616 3.80 16.70 -46.63
N ASP A 617 4.37 17.42 -47.59
CA ASP A 617 5.29 16.97 -48.63
C ASP A 617 6.76 16.95 -48.18
N ALA A 618 7.06 17.31 -46.92
CA ALA A 618 8.43 17.28 -46.41
C ALA A 618 9.01 15.87 -46.51
N GLY A 619 10.15 15.78 -47.22
CA GLY A 619 10.97 14.59 -47.31
C GLY A 619 11.92 14.45 -46.12
N LEU A 620 12.66 13.33 -46.09
CA LEU A 620 13.72 13.12 -45.11
C LEU A 620 15.02 13.77 -45.61
N ALA A 621 15.12 15.09 -45.48
CA ALA A 621 16.23 15.91 -46.01
C ALA A 621 17.64 15.43 -45.59
N GLU A 622 17.74 14.71 -44.46
CA GLU A 622 19.00 14.21 -43.88
C GLU A 622 19.35 12.76 -44.27
N LEU A 623 18.52 12.08 -45.06
CA LEU A 623 18.78 10.71 -45.53
C LEU A 623 18.76 10.66 -47.07
N PRO A 624 19.74 11.27 -47.75
CA PRO A 624 19.78 11.37 -49.22
C PRO A 624 19.87 10.02 -49.95
N TRP A 625 20.16 8.92 -49.23
CA TRP A 625 20.10 7.56 -49.81
C TRP A 625 18.66 7.03 -49.93
N LEU A 626 17.67 7.62 -49.24
CA LEU A 626 16.25 7.33 -49.45
C LEU A 626 15.72 8.01 -50.72
N ASP A 627 16.41 9.03 -51.24
CA ASP A 627 16.07 9.64 -52.54
C ASP A 627 16.23 8.65 -53.71
N LEU A 628 16.94 7.54 -53.52
CA LEU A 628 16.98 6.40 -54.46
C LEU A 628 15.64 5.67 -54.59
N VAL A 629 14.74 5.78 -53.59
CA VAL A 629 13.41 5.16 -53.60
C VAL A 629 12.36 6.05 -54.30
N GLY A 630 12.69 7.33 -54.54
CA GLY A 630 11.88 8.27 -55.32
C GLY A 630 11.95 9.71 -54.78
N PRO A 631 12.16 10.76 -55.60
CA PRO A 631 12.37 12.15 -55.15
C PRO A 631 11.17 12.86 -54.50
N ALA A 632 10.09 12.17 -54.12
CA ALA A 632 8.82 12.81 -53.76
C ALA A 632 7.92 11.99 -52.82
N VAL A 633 8.47 11.15 -51.94
CA VAL A 633 7.64 10.46 -50.94
C VAL A 633 7.31 11.43 -49.79
N PRO A 634 6.03 11.75 -49.53
CA PRO A 634 5.63 12.67 -48.46
C PRO A 634 5.73 11.95 -47.10
N TRP A 635 6.93 11.77 -46.56
CA TRP A 635 7.18 10.99 -45.35
C TRP A 635 6.38 11.50 -44.14
N THR A 636 6.18 12.81 -44.03
CA THR A 636 5.28 13.41 -43.02
C THR A 636 3.83 12.94 -43.21
N GLY A 637 3.32 12.96 -44.43
CA GLY A 637 1.99 12.44 -44.75
C GLY A 637 1.85 10.92 -44.50
N VAL A 638 2.89 10.15 -44.81
CA VAL A 638 2.95 8.70 -44.55
C VAL A 638 2.91 8.41 -43.05
N PHE A 639 3.69 9.14 -42.24
CA PHE A 639 3.64 9.05 -40.79
C PHE A 639 2.24 9.35 -40.25
N ILE A 640 1.61 10.43 -40.73
CA ILE A 640 0.27 10.80 -40.28
C ILE A 640 -0.74 9.69 -40.62
N GLY A 641 -0.75 9.20 -41.87
CA GLY A 641 -1.71 8.22 -42.34
C GLY A 641 -1.53 6.83 -41.74
N ILE A 642 -0.30 6.36 -41.58
CA ILE A 642 0.00 4.98 -41.14
C ILE A 642 0.15 4.88 -39.62
N ILE A 643 0.64 5.92 -38.95
CA ILE A 643 0.96 5.88 -37.52
C ILE A 643 0.01 6.77 -36.72
N ALA A 644 -0.01 8.08 -36.96
CA ALA A 644 -0.72 9.02 -36.10
C ALA A 644 -2.24 8.82 -36.11
N VAL A 645 -2.85 8.60 -37.27
CA VAL A 645 -4.30 8.41 -37.40
C VAL A 645 -4.76 7.09 -36.75
N PRO A 646 -4.19 5.91 -37.07
CA PRO A 646 -4.57 4.67 -36.38
C PRO A 646 -4.31 4.72 -34.87
N PHE A 647 -3.25 5.40 -34.43
CA PHE A 647 -2.95 5.62 -33.03
C PHE A 647 -4.04 6.41 -32.30
N LEU A 648 -4.50 7.53 -32.88
CA LEU A 648 -5.59 8.32 -32.34
C LEU A 648 -6.93 7.57 -32.38
N LEU A 649 -7.21 6.81 -33.44
CA LEU A 649 -8.42 5.97 -33.50
C LEU A 649 -8.42 4.92 -32.38
N ALA A 650 -7.29 4.26 -32.12
CA ALA A 650 -7.15 3.34 -31.00
C ALA A 650 -7.39 4.02 -29.65
N ALA A 651 -6.89 5.26 -29.47
CA ALA A 651 -7.13 6.06 -28.27
C ALA A 651 -8.62 6.40 -28.08
N ILE A 652 -9.34 6.73 -29.16
CA ILE A 652 -10.78 6.97 -29.14
C ILE A 652 -11.54 5.71 -28.71
N VAL A 653 -11.19 4.55 -29.26
CA VAL A 653 -11.78 3.26 -28.85
C VAL A 653 -11.55 3.01 -27.36
N GLY A 654 -10.35 3.29 -26.85
CA GLY A 654 -10.05 3.19 -25.42
C GLY A 654 -10.92 4.09 -24.56
N ALA A 655 -11.13 5.35 -24.97
CA ALA A 655 -11.94 6.32 -24.22
C ALA A 655 -13.44 5.92 -24.12
N ILE A 656 -13.93 5.14 -25.09
CA ILE A 656 -15.31 4.63 -25.13
C ILE A 656 -15.43 3.29 -24.39
N ALA A 657 -14.32 2.59 -24.12
CA ALA A 657 -14.33 1.30 -23.45
C ALA A 657 -15.02 1.41 -22.07
N PRO A 658 -15.83 0.40 -21.68
CA PRO A 658 -16.43 0.34 -20.36
C PRO A 658 -15.41 -0.11 -19.30
N GLY A 659 -15.79 -0.01 -18.02
CA GLY A 659 -15.02 -0.56 -16.91
C GLY A 659 -13.90 0.34 -16.37
N ILE A 660 -13.03 -0.25 -15.55
CA ILE A 660 -11.95 0.47 -14.86
C ILE A 660 -10.85 0.86 -15.86
N GLY A 661 -10.48 -0.02 -16.80
CA GLY A 661 -9.61 0.35 -17.92
C GLY A 661 -10.17 1.49 -18.75
N GLY A 662 -11.47 1.47 -19.06
CA GLY A 662 -12.16 2.57 -19.73
C GLY A 662 -12.08 3.92 -19.00
N ASN A 663 -12.29 3.93 -17.68
CA ASN A 663 -12.09 5.11 -16.84
C ASN A 663 -10.66 5.65 -16.91
N LEU A 664 -9.68 4.75 -16.89
CA LEU A 664 -8.28 5.12 -17.02
C LEU A 664 -7.97 5.70 -18.42
N ALA A 665 -8.52 5.11 -19.49
CA ALA A 665 -8.38 5.65 -20.84
C ALA A 665 -9.00 7.04 -20.97
N ARG A 666 -10.17 7.29 -20.36
CA ARG A 666 -10.77 8.64 -20.30
C ARG A 666 -9.88 9.63 -19.56
N ALA A 667 -9.31 9.24 -18.43
CA ALA A 667 -8.34 10.07 -17.71
C ALA A 667 -7.10 10.35 -18.57
N GLY A 668 -6.57 9.35 -19.28
CA GLY A 668 -5.49 9.49 -20.26
C GLY A 668 -5.84 10.44 -21.40
N THR A 669 -7.05 10.38 -21.95
CA THR A 669 -7.52 11.29 -22.99
C THR A 669 -7.67 12.72 -22.49
N ILE A 670 -8.20 12.94 -21.29
CA ILE A 670 -8.24 14.26 -20.65
C ILE A 670 -6.82 14.81 -20.48
N MET A 671 -5.87 13.96 -20.07
CA MET A 671 -4.44 14.32 -20.02
C MET A 671 -3.86 14.65 -21.39
N GLY A 672 -4.27 13.92 -22.43
CA GLY A 672 -4.00 14.22 -23.82
C GLY A 672 -4.36 15.68 -24.16
N PHE A 673 -5.61 16.05 -23.90
CA PHE A 673 -6.12 17.40 -24.15
C PHE A 673 -5.48 18.47 -23.28
N LEU A 674 -5.17 18.18 -22.02
CA LEU A 674 -4.42 19.11 -21.15
C LEU A 674 -2.99 19.35 -21.69
N GLY A 675 -2.33 18.30 -22.20
CA GLY A 675 -1.05 18.42 -22.89
C GLY A 675 -1.14 19.27 -24.15
N LEU A 676 -2.18 19.06 -24.98
CA LEU A 676 -2.42 19.88 -26.17
C LEU A 676 -2.66 21.36 -25.81
N ALA A 677 -3.51 21.62 -24.82
CA ALA A 677 -3.78 22.96 -24.32
C ALA A 677 -2.49 23.64 -23.80
N ALA A 678 -1.67 22.92 -23.03
CA ALA A 678 -0.38 23.41 -22.57
C ALA A 678 0.59 23.68 -23.73
N ALA A 679 0.63 22.82 -24.75
CA ALA A 679 1.47 23.03 -25.94
C ALA A 679 1.05 24.31 -26.70
N THR A 680 -0.27 24.51 -26.90
CA THR A 680 -0.79 25.73 -27.53
C THR A 680 -0.57 26.98 -26.68
N ALA A 681 -0.59 26.86 -25.35
CA ALA A 681 -0.26 27.98 -24.47
C ALA A 681 1.23 28.32 -24.56
N ASN A 682 2.10 27.30 -24.53
CA ASN A 682 3.55 27.45 -24.62
C ASN A 682 3.98 28.11 -25.94
N SER A 683 3.39 27.73 -27.07
CA SER A 683 3.71 28.32 -28.38
C SER A 683 3.38 29.82 -28.48
N ASN A 684 2.43 30.31 -27.68
CA ASN A 684 2.04 31.72 -27.64
C ASN A 684 2.72 32.51 -26.51
N PHE A 685 3.45 31.84 -25.62
CA PHE A 685 4.07 32.46 -24.45
C PHE A 685 5.53 32.82 -24.73
N ILE A 686 5.79 34.09 -25.02
CA ILE A 686 7.15 34.62 -25.24
C ILE A 686 7.82 34.89 -23.88
N PHE A 687 8.94 34.21 -23.61
CA PHE A 687 9.64 34.32 -22.32
C PHE A 687 11.00 35.02 -22.38
N SER A 688 11.65 35.03 -23.55
CA SER A 688 12.97 35.65 -23.76
C SER A 688 13.13 36.15 -25.18
N ILE A 689 14.24 36.83 -25.44
CA ILE A 689 14.70 37.26 -26.77
C ILE A 689 16.05 36.58 -27.01
N ASP A 690 16.25 36.01 -28.19
CA ASP A 690 17.51 35.38 -28.54
C ASP A 690 18.62 36.42 -28.86
N GLN A 691 19.82 35.92 -29.17
CA GLN A 691 20.97 36.77 -29.50
C GLN A 691 20.78 37.60 -30.79
N THR A 692 19.79 37.25 -31.62
CA THR A 692 19.48 37.92 -32.88
C THR A 692 18.34 38.94 -32.74
N GLY A 693 17.77 39.09 -31.55
CA GLY A 693 16.67 40.01 -31.29
C GLY A 693 15.29 39.42 -31.57
N VAL A 694 15.19 38.12 -31.86
CA VAL A 694 13.92 37.44 -32.17
C VAL A 694 13.28 36.93 -30.86
N PRO A 695 11.97 37.16 -30.65
CA PRO A 695 11.27 36.64 -29.48
C PRO A 695 11.22 35.11 -29.49
N VAL A 696 11.50 34.50 -28.33
CA VAL A 696 11.52 33.04 -28.14
C VAL A 696 10.33 32.61 -27.28
N ALA A 697 9.51 31.70 -27.82
CA ALA A 697 8.40 31.07 -27.12
C ALA A 697 8.86 29.89 -26.24
N LEU A 698 8.07 29.53 -25.22
CA LEU A 698 8.32 28.32 -24.42
C LEU A 698 8.27 27.07 -25.30
N SER A 699 9.04 26.04 -24.95
CA SER A 699 9.05 24.80 -25.73
C SER A 699 7.71 24.08 -25.65
N THR A 700 7.19 23.66 -26.81
CA THR A 700 6.02 22.79 -26.91
C THR A 700 6.36 21.32 -26.64
N THR A 701 7.64 20.93 -26.71
CA THR A 701 8.07 19.52 -26.67
C THR A 701 7.69 18.76 -25.38
N PRO A 702 7.77 19.33 -24.16
CA PRO A 702 7.35 18.61 -22.95
C PRO A 702 5.83 18.37 -22.94
N ALA A 703 5.06 19.36 -23.38
CA ALA A 703 3.60 19.31 -23.40
C ALA A 703 3.05 18.35 -24.46
N ILE A 704 3.69 18.30 -25.64
CA ILE A 704 3.38 17.30 -26.70
C ILE A 704 3.70 15.89 -26.23
N SER A 705 4.79 15.69 -25.47
CA SER A 705 5.10 14.38 -24.89
C SER A 705 4.02 13.94 -23.92
N LEU A 706 3.53 14.83 -23.04
CA LEU A 706 2.41 14.51 -22.15
C LEU A 706 1.14 14.16 -22.92
N MET A 707 0.86 14.90 -23.97
CA MET A 707 -0.28 14.66 -24.84
C MET A 707 -0.21 13.27 -25.49
N TRP A 708 0.94 12.92 -26.08
CA TRP A 708 1.19 11.60 -26.64
C TRP A 708 1.11 10.48 -25.60
N MET A 709 1.57 10.72 -24.36
CA MET A 709 1.49 9.75 -23.27
C MET A 709 0.03 9.46 -22.90
N GLY A 710 -0.80 10.49 -22.87
CA GLY A 710 -2.25 10.36 -22.66
C GLY A 710 -2.92 9.50 -23.73
N TRP A 711 -2.61 9.75 -25.01
CA TRP A 711 -3.13 8.95 -26.12
C TRP A 711 -2.56 7.54 -26.15
N LEU A 712 -1.28 7.35 -25.82
CA LEU A 712 -0.65 6.03 -25.75
C LEU A 712 -1.31 5.16 -24.71
N THR A 713 -1.58 5.73 -23.52
CA THR A 713 -2.31 5.06 -22.44
C THR A 713 -3.70 4.63 -22.92
N ALA A 714 -4.45 5.54 -23.55
CA ALA A 714 -5.79 5.23 -24.07
C ALA A 714 -5.75 4.22 -25.23
N ALA A 715 -4.76 4.31 -26.13
CA ALA A 715 -4.62 3.42 -27.29
C ALA A 715 -4.29 1.99 -26.87
N VAL A 716 -3.36 1.81 -25.91
CA VAL A 716 -3.04 0.48 -25.37
C VAL A 716 -4.29 -0.17 -24.76
N ILE A 717 -5.08 0.59 -24.01
CA ILE A 717 -6.35 0.11 -23.43
C ILE A 717 -7.36 -0.22 -24.53
N GLY A 718 -7.50 0.64 -25.54
CA GLY A 718 -8.43 0.44 -26.65
C GLY A 718 -8.13 -0.82 -27.46
N VAL A 719 -6.87 -1.05 -27.80
CA VAL A 719 -6.47 -2.28 -28.50
C VAL A 719 -6.65 -3.51 -27.60
N ASN A 720 -6.29 -3.41 -26.31
CA ASN A 720 -6.50 -4.49 -25.35
C ASN A 720 -7.99 -4.88 -25.25
N TYR A 721 -8.88 -3.89 -25.16
CA TYR A 721 -10.33 -4.08 -25.15
C TYR A 721 -10.83 -4.82 -26.40
N LEU A 722 -10.39 -4.41 -27.59
CA LEU A 722 -10.73 -5.07 -28.85
C LEU A 722 -10.24 -6.53 -28.91
N THR A 723 -9.11 -6.83 -28.30
CA THR A 723 -8.57 -8.21 -28.24
C THR A 723 -9.30 -9.09 -27.24
N ILE A 724 -9.62 -8.58 -26.04
CA ILE A 724 -10.34 -9.31 -24.99
C ILE A 724 -11.76 -9.62 -25.42
N GLY A 725 -12.48 -8.66 -26.02
CA GLY A 725 -13.85 -8.87 -26.49
C GLY A 725 -13.97 -10.03 -27.48
N LYS A 726 -12.96 -10.21 -28.35
CA LYS A 726 -12.90 -11.37 -29.27
C LYS A 726 -12.67 -12.69 -28.54
N SER A 727 -11.90 -12.69 -27.45
CA SER A 727 -11.64 -13.89 -26.64
C SER A 727 -12.88 -14.34 -25.87
N GLN A 728 -13.61 -13.40 -25.24
CA GLN A 728 -14.84 -13.70 -24.51
C GLN A 728 -15.96 -14.22 -25.41
N LEU A 729 -16.08 -13.70 -26.63
CA LEU A 729 -17.03 -14.22 -27.63
C LEU A 729 -16.70 -15.66 -28.05
N ARG A 730 -15.41 -16.03 -28.10
CA ARG A 730 -14.97 -17.41 -28.40
C ARG A 730 -15.22 -18.35 -27.23
N THR A 731 -14.95 -17.95 -25.99
CA THR A 731 -15.20 -18.78 -24.80
C THR A 731 -16.69 -18.94 -24.53
N SER A 732 -17.49 -17.87 -24.60
CA SER A 732 -18.95 -18.00 -24.45
C SER A 732 -19.54 -18.93 -25.51
N ALA A 733 -19.04 -18.86 -26.76
CA ALA A 733 -19.44 -19.81 -27.81
C ALA A 733 -18.99 -21.26 -27.53
N SER A 734 -17.83 -21.49 -26.91
CA SER A 734 -17.39 -22.85 -26.51
C SER A 734 -18.15 -23.38 -25.29
N THR A 735 -18.42 -22.55 -24.28
CA THR A 735 -19.17 -22.92 -23.08
C THR A 735 -20.64 -23.18 -23.41
N VAL A 736 -21.23 -22.43 -24.35
CA VAL A 736 -22.57 -22.70 -24.89
C VAL A 736 -22.59 -24.02 -25.69
N ARG A 737 -21.54 -24.33 -26.47
CA ARG A 737 -21.43 -25.63 -27.17
C ARG A 737 -21.28 -26.82 -26.21
N LEU A 738 -20.51 -26.67 -25.13
CA LEU A 738 -20.36 -27.69 -24.08
C LEU A 738 -21.67 -27.91 -23.31
N ARG A 739 -22.39 -26.84 -22.94
CA ARG A 739 -23.71 -26.94 -22.30
C ARG A 739 -24.81 -27.48 -23.24
N ALA A 740 -24.66 -27.29 -24.55
CA ALA A 740 -25.58 -27.84 -25.55
C ALA A 740 -25.30 -29.32 -25.92
N GLY A 741 -24.32 -29.98 -25.29
CA GLY A 741 -24.05 -31.40 -25.48
C GLY A 741 -23.41 -31.78 -26.82
N TRP A 742 -22.80 -30.82 -27.53
CA TRP A 742 -22.13 -31.12 -28.79
C TRP A 742 -20.67 -31.49 -28.52
N PRO A 743 -20.19 -32.67 -28.95
CA PRO A 743 -18.80 -33.07 -28.73
C PRO A 743 -17.86 -32.11 -29.47
N ALA A 744 -16.85 -31.63 -28.76
CA ALA A 744 -15.74 -30.91 -29.37
C ALA A 744 -14.98 -31.87 -30.30
N ARG A 745 -14.80 -31.47 -31.56
CA ARG A 745 -13.85 -32.13 -32.48
C ARG A 745 -12.45 -31.55 -32.28
#